data_AF-A0A0A2V3Y1-F1
#
_entry.id   AF-A0A0A2V3Y1-F1
#
_cell.length_a   1.000
_cell.length_b   1.000
_cell.length_c   1.000
_cell.angle_alpha   90.00
_cell.angle_beta   90.00
_cell.angle_gamma   90.00
#
_symmetry.space_group_name_H-M   'P 1'
#
loop_
_entity.id
_entity.type
_entity.pdbx_description
1 polymer ?
#
loop_
_entity_poly.entity_id
_entity_poly.type
_entity_poly.pdbx_seq_one_letter_code
_entity_poly.pdbx_strand_id
1 'polypeptide(L)'
;MDNIKDISSAPAPPQVAHELPEEDKQVQSPTQDQKRVEQVSSPISANTSLFEVPAPPSAPDRDDPKLPKEEEEEVFRALQSIFQSVEEEDGSFGVKGLLNSLDEVDGEARCGQRNLNILKGVVDKLGLLWRSGSTYMTRSAEVLANGCRDPSWRVPYGQSGILEFFLRIIATNNVDDDILLHSLRLIGNSCADTNENRQLVVEKNYTLPIIKLFRNPAVLHVAIPVIYNICTDFEPAQAQVAANGIGYSLLSLLSESLIEENALLIYTFELLETATDQSQGVARSPDGTLPLIINLASDEDIDFNRFEVHPPLADVRHIFFAILFPEEVQYSHNCGLRINPSALKHLCLSSCSFREVPSPTVNFLKPCDRGLEEPEGQLQVCACVMLGNLAREDAICISMVQDFKIHVPLISILNGNTIGAVLHPVLGFLKNLAIAGHNKEHLGSAGIIKAVSRLWAFESVPQVQFSAACLTRQVIVSSFYNISRLMEPLSADHDSPTNSRTYLSLLLSLFQKTDSTPIKIEIGRTICAICRSISQRRQQNGTDLAVEVSIVSERLYKLHEDVALPIGAMVAQTEWPVVQSEGWFALALMASTQLGSLAVVKSLQSMKVFQLVIDTVKAVISEVSIGESVQEKTERLKKSKDRDNAIILVNGLLKNNPITLPNARREMLEDLMRDVAGTYQAS
;
A
#
# COMPACT_ATOMS: atom_id res chain seq x y z
N MET A 1 16.48 -36.40 52.22
CA MET A 1 16.20 -35.79 53.53
C MET A 1 16.49 -34.31 53.42
N ASP A 2 15.52 -33.52 53.86
CA ASP A 2 15.62 -32.15 54.39
C ASP A 2 16.14 -31.00 53.51
N ASN A 3 15.16 -30.22 53.04
CA ASN A 3 15.05 -28.77 53.17
C ASN A 3 16.35 -27.94 53.25
N ILE A 4 16.65 -27.24 52.16
CA ILE A 4 17.20 -25.88 52.23
C ILE A 4 16.29 -24.98 51.39
N LYS A 5 15.30 -24.38 52.05
CA LYS A 5 14.55 -23.20 51.59
C LYS A 5 14.71 -22.14 52.66
N ASP A 6 15.51 -21.12 52.39
CA ASP A 6 15.40 -19.78 52.98
C ASP A 6 16.46 -18.85 52.37
N ILE A 7 16.38 -17.55 52.70
CA ILE A 7 17.25 -16.45 52.24
C ILE A 7 16.92 -15.92 50.83
N SER A 8 15.87 -15.10 50.74
CA SER A 8 15.84 -13.95 49.83
C SER A 8 14.94 -12.85 50.41
N SER A 9 15.55 -11.93 51.17
CA SER A 9 14.91 -10.72 51.69
C SER A 9 15.78 -9.51 51.36
N ALA A 10 15.64 -9.00 50.15
CA ALA A 10 16.25 -7.74 49.73
C ALA A 10 15.31 -6.56 50.10
N PRO A 11 15.80 -5.50 50.78
CA PRO A 11 14.97 -4.38 51.21
C PRO A 11 14.63 -3.42 50.06
N ALA A 12 13.44 -2.82 50.11
CA ALA A 12 12.99 -1.83 49.13
C ALA A 12 13.68 -0.46 49.32
N PRO A 13 13.85 0.35 48.26
CA PRO A 13 14.51 1.66 48.34
C PRO A 13 13.63 2.74 49.01
N PRO A 14 14.23 3.81 49.55
CA PRO A 14 13.49 4.88 50.24
C PRO A 14 12.72 5.78 49.28
N GLN A 15 11.48 6.12 49.65
CA GLN A 15 10.68 7.14 48.96
C GLN A 15 11.21 8.53 49.30
N VAL A 16 11.70 9.26 48.28
CA VAL A 16 12.06 10.68 48.42
C VAL A 16 10.82 11.52 48.15
N ALA A 17 10.31 12.17 49.19
CA ALA A 17 9.24 13.16 49.06
C ALA A 17 9.80 14.44 48.42
N HIS A 18 9.21 14.86 47.30
CA HIS A 18 9.42 16.18 46.73
C HIS A 18 8.17 17.02 46.96
N GLU A 19 8.24 17.93 47.93
CA GLU A 19 7.29 19.04 48.04
C GLU A 19 7.45 19.96 46.83
N LEU A 20 6.33 20.39 46.27
CA LEU A 20 6.24 21.46 45.27
C LEU A 20 5.35 22.57 45.83
N PRO A 21 5.66 23.87 45.60
CA PRO A 21 5.06 24.94 46.37
C PRO A 21 3.66 25.32 45.90
N GLU A 22 2.83 25.77 46.85
CA GLU A 22 1.50 26.33 46.60
C GLU A 22 1.62 27.70 45.90
N GLU A 23 1.09 27.85 44.67
CA GLU A 23 0.78 29.16 44.08
C GLU A 23 -0.70 29.47 44.23
N ASP A 24 -1.00 30.31 45.22
CA ASP A 24 -2.30 30.92 45.48
C ASP A 24 -2.72 31.81 44.29
N LYS A 25 -3.71 31.40 43.49
CA LYS A 25 -4.37 32.27 42.50
C LYS A 25 -5.89 32.26 42.66
N GLN A 26 -6.39 33.45 42.97
CA GLN A 26 -7.73 33.70 43.49
C GLN A 26 -8.85 33.31 42.53
N VAL A 27 -9.88 32.70 43.12
CA VAL A 27 -11.15 32.39 42.49
C VAL A 27 -11.88 33.68 42.09
N GLN A 28 -12.13 33.85 40.79
CA GLN A 28 -13.24 34.66 40.30
C GLN A 28 -14.17 33.78 39.48
N SER A 29 -15.37 33.55 40.00
CA SER A 29 -16.43 32.75 39.38
C SER A 29 -17.45 33.67 38.70
N PRO A 30 -17.53 33.73 37.37
CA PRO A 30 -18.69 34.27 36.68
C PRO A 30 -19.81 33.24 36.68
N THR A 31 -21.00 33.72 37.01
CA THR A 31 -22.29 33.05 36.98
C THR A 31 -22.54 32.15 35.77
N GLN A 32 -23.20 31.03 36.10
CA GLN A 32 -24.05 30.21 35.24
C GLN A 32 -24.59 30.93 33.99
N ASP A 33 -24.24 30.43 32.81
CA ASP A 33 -25.11 30.54 31.65
C ASP A 33 -25.28 29.17 30.97
N GLN A 34 -26.35 29.05 30.19
CA GLN A 34 -27.08 27.78 30.10
C GLN A 34 -26.42 26.71 29.22
N LYS A 35 -26.68 25.44 29.61
CA LYS A 35 -26.35 24.21 28.87
C LYS A 35 -26.81 24.29 27.40
N ARG A 36 -25.92 24.69 26.49
CA ARG A 36 -26.07 24.35 25.08
C ARG A 36 -25.51 22.95 24.89
N VAL A 37 -26.39 21.96 24.97
CA VAL A 37 -26.08 20.60 24.50
C VAL A 37 -25.97 20.69 22.99
N GLU A 38 -24.76 20.93 22.48
CA GLU A 38 -24.50 20.80 21.06
C GLU A 38 -24.64 19.31 20.72
N GLN A 39 -25.72 19.01 20.02
CA GLN A 39 -25.94 17.69 19.44
C GLN A 39 -24.71 17.36 18.60
N VAL A 40 -24.02 16.27 18.96
CA VAL A 40 -22.97 15.69 18.13
C VAL A 40 -23.64 15.36 16.80
N SER A 41 -23.37 16.20 15.80
CA SER A 41 -23.97 16.09 14.48
C SER A 41 -23.59 14.73 13.89
N SER A 42 -24.63 14.07 13.37
CA SER A 42 -24.60 12.75 12.73
C SER A 42 -23.40 12.54 11.80
N PRO A 43 -22.87 11.31 11.68
CA PRO A 43 -21.67 11.04 10.91
C PRO A 43 -21.84 11.47 9.45
N ILE A 44 -20.79 12.15 8.97
CA ILE A 44 -20.31 12.26 7.59
C ILE A 44 -21.41 12.11 6.54
N SER A 45 -21.89 13.23 5.98
CA SER A 45 -22.79 13.22 4.84
C SER A 45 -22.22 12.38 3.70
N ALA A 46 -22.93 11.31 3.33
CA ALA A 46 -22.65 10.47 2.16
C ALA A 46 -22.91 11.18 0.81
N ASN A 47 -22.72 12.49 0.77
CA ASN A 47 -22.82 13.35 -0.41
C ASN A 47 -21.43 13.64 -1.02
N THR A 48 -20.56 12.63 -1.06
CA THR A 48 -19.53 12.60 -2.11
C THR A 48 -20.31 12.52 -3.42
N SER A 49 -20.31 13.61 -4.19
CA SER A 49 -21.14 13.72 -5.39
C SER A 49 -20.72 12.68 -6.43
N LEU A 50 -21.41 11.54 -6.44
CA LEU A 50 -21.42 10.64 -7.59
C LEU A 50 -21.73 11.49 -8.81
N PHE A 51 -20.75 11.57 -9.72
CA PHE A 51 -20.68 12.61 -10.73
C PHE A 51 -21.92 12.65 -11.62
N GLU A 52 -22.11 13.83 -12.25
CA GLU A 52 -23.27 14.34 -12.97
C GLU A 52 -23.73 13.52 -14.20
N VAL A 53 -23.91 12.21 -14.03
CA VAL A 53 -24.52 11.32 -15.03
C VAL A 53 -26.03 11.59 -15.02
N PRO A 54 -26.65 11.84 -16.19
CA PRO A 54 -28.10 11.99 -16.29
C PRO A 54 -28.82 10.81 -15.65
N ALA A 55 -29.85 11.07 -14.85
CA ALA A 55 -30.67 10.01 -14.29
C ALA A 55 -31.31 9.17 -15.41
N PRO A 56 -31.32 7.84 -15.32
CA PRO A 56 -32.03 7.00 -16.28
C PRO A 56 -33.51 7.41 -16.37
N PRO A 57 -34.16 7.29 -17.54
CA PRO A 57 -35.59 7.54 -17.67
C PRO A 57 -36.41 6.69 -16.70
N SER A 58 -37.34 7.31 -15.97
CA SER A 58 -38.33 6.62 -15.15
C SER A 58 -39.49 6.10 -15.99
N ALA A 59 -40.39 5.34 -15.36
CA ALA A 59 -41.68 5.01 -15.94
C ALA A 59 -42.58 6.27 -15.99
N PRO A 60 -43.61 6.30 -16.85
CA PRO A 60 -44.62 7.36 -16.84
C PRO A 60 -45.34 7.44 -15.49
N ASP A 61 -45.88 8.61 -15.15
CA ASP A 61 -46.66 8.80 -13.93
C ASP A 61 -47.94 7.93 -13.92
N ARG A 62 -48.38 7.54 -12.71
CA ARG A 62 -49.57 6.69 -12.48
C ARG A 62 -50.86 7.52 -12.41
N ASP A 63 -51.09 8.35 -13.44
CA ASP A 63 -52.15 9.37 -13.49
C ASP A 63 -53.42 8.93 -14.24
N ASP A 64 -53.41 7.78 -14.94
CA ASP A 64 -54.58 7.31 -15.67
C ASP A 64 -55.68 6.86 -14.67
N PRO A 65 -56.98 7.04 -14.99
CA PRO A 65 -58.05 6.57 -14.14
C PRO A 65 -58.00 5.04 -13.96
N LYS A 66 -58.37 4.56 -12.77
CA LYS A 66 -58.46 3.12 -12.49
C LYS A 66 -59.39 2.43 -13.48
N LEU A 67 -58.89 1.35 -14.08
CA LEU A 67 -59.65 0.53 -15.01
C LEU A 67 -60.81 -0.20 -14.30
N PRO A 68 -61.91 -0.50 -15.01
CA PRO A 68 -62.87 -1.50 -14.55
C PRO A 68 -62.17 -2.85 -14.34
N LYS A 69 -62.50 -3.57 -13.26
CA LYS A 69 -61.89 -4.88 -12.95
C LYS A 69 -62.00 -5.89 -14.10
N GLU A 70 -63.09 -5.85 -14.86
CA GLU A 70 -63.30 -6.71 -16.04
C GLU A 70 -62.27 -6.44 -17.14
N GLU A 71 -61.90 -5.17 -17.35
CA GLU A 71 -60.86 -4.76 -18.31
C GLU A 71 -59.46 -5.12 -17.80
N GLU A 72 -59.20 -4.97 -16.49
CA GLU A 72 -57.95 -5.45 -15.87
C GLU A 72 -57.77 -6.97 -16.05
N GLU A 73 -58.83 -7.75 -15.81
CA GLU A 73 -58.86 -9.20 -15.99
C GLU A 73 -58.69 -9.61 -17.46
N GLU A 74 -59.30 -8.89 -18.40
CA GLU A 74 -59.14 -9.14 -19.84
C GLU A 74 -57.70 -8.87 -20.30
N VAL A 75 -57.15 -7.71 -19.92
CA VAL A 75 -55.76 -7.33 -20.22
C VAL A 75 -54.79 -8.35 -19.62
N PHE A 76 -55.00 -8.77 -18.38
CA PHE A 76 -54.17 -9.79 -17.73
C PHE A 76 -54.30 -11.17 -18.40
N ARG A 77 -55.51 -11.60 -18.77
CA ARG A 77 -55.72 -12.89 -19.46
C ARG A 77 -55.03 -12.91 -20.83
N ALA A 78 -55.08 -11.80 -21.57
CA ALA A 78 -54.38 -11.62 -22.83
C ALA A 78 -52.84 -11.62 -22.69
N LEU A 79 -52.30 -11.28 -21.51
CA LEU A 79 -50.87 -11.44 -21.20
C LEU A 79 -50.52 -12.90 -20.86
N GLN A 80 -51.39 -13.62 -20.15
CA GLN A 80 -51.16 -15.05 -19.83
C GLN A 80 -51.20 -15.96 -21.06
N SER A 81 -52.09 -15.70 -22.02
CA SER A 81 -52.24 -16.54 -23.22
C SER A 81 -50.98 -16.62 -24.09
N ILE A 82 -50.07 -15.64 -23.98
CA ILE A 82 -48.80 -15.57 -24.72
C ILE A 82 -47.93 -16.79 -24.44
N PHE A 83 -47.79 -17.20 -23.17
CA PHE A 83 -46.95 -18.35 -22.81
C PHE A 83 -47.66 -19.68 -23.07
N GLN A 84 -48.99 -19.73 -22.86
CA GLN A 84 -49.80 -20.92 -23.18
C GLN A 84 -49.73 -21.27 -24.67
N SER A 85 -49.74 -20.28 -25.56
CA SER A 85 -49.67 -20.50 -27.01
C SER A 85 -48.35 -21.09 -27.53
N VAL A 86 -47.30 -21.14 -26.70
CA VAL A 86 -45.99 -21.69 -27.08
C VAL A 86 -45.78 -23.09 -26.47
N GLU A 87 -46.20 -23.32 -25.22
CA GLU A 87 -46.13 -24.65 -24.59
C GLU A 87 -46.92 -25.73 -25.36
N GLU A 88 -48.03 -25.37 -26.04
CA GLU A 88 -48.82 -26.33 -26.83
C GLU A 88 -48.17 -26.77 -28.16
N GLU A 89 -47.27 -25.99 -28.77
CA GLU A 89 -46.56 -26.42 -30.00
C GLU A 89 -45.25 -27.16 -29.71
N ASP A 90 -44.45 -26.73 -28.71
CA ASP A 90 -43.18 -27.39 -28.36
C ASP A 90 -43.35 -28.76 -27.68
N GLY A 91 -44.56 -29.10 -27.22
CA GLY A 91 -44.95 -30.44 -26.77
C GLY A 91 -44.74 -31.55 -27.83
N SER A 92 -44.42 -31.19 -29.08
CA SER A 92 -44.10 -32.12 -30.17
C SER A 92 -42.59 -32.34 -30.41
N PHE A 93 -41.73 -32.31 -29.38
CA PHE A 93 -40.31 -32.73 -29.45
C PHE A 93 -40.15 -34.27 -29.61
N GLY A 94 -40.84 -34.85 -30.60
CA GLY A 94 -40.91 -36.29 -30.84
C GLY A 94 -39.83 -36.82 -31.76
N VAL A 95 -38.59 -36.98 -31.26
CA VAL A 95 -37.51 -37.87 -31.76
C VAL A 95 -36.99 -37.63 -33.20
N LYS A 96 -37.64 -36.80 -34.01
CA LYS A 96 -37.33 -36.59 -35.43
C LYS A 96 -36.48 -35.34 -35.70
N GLY A 97 -36.36 -34.43 -34.73
CA GLY A 97 -35.56 -33.20 -34.83
C GLY A 97 -34.04 -33.43 -34.90
N LEU A 98 -33.56 -34.58 -34.43
CA LEU A 98 -32.13 -34.96 -34.44
C LEU A 98 -31.52 -35.11 -35.85
N LEU A 99 -32.34 -35.00 -36.91
CA LEU A 99 -31.89 -35.00 -38.30
C LEU A 99 -31.67 -33.58 -38.88
N ASN A 100 -32.06 -32.52 -38.17
CA ASN A 100 -32.14 -31.15 -38.70
C ASN A 100 -31.14 -30.16 -38.05
N SER A 101 -30.02 -30.63 -37.48
CA SER A 101 -28.94 -29.77 -36.93
C SER A 101 -28.13 -28.98 -37.98
N LEU A 102 -28.75 -28.66 -39.12
CA LEU A 102 -28.32 -27.67 -40.11
C LEU A 102 -29.38 -26.56 -40.30
N ASP A 103 -30.62 -26.76 -39.86
CA ASP A 103 -31.71 -25.79 -39.89
C ASP A 103 -31.86 -25.00 -38.57
N GLU A 104 -31.09 -25.34 -37.52
CA GLU A 104 -31.22 -24.72 -36.17
C GLU A 104 -31.19 -23.19 -36.22
N VAL A 105 -30.27 -22.60 -36.99
CA VAL A 105 -30.15 -21.13 -37.18
C VAL A 105 -31.41 -20.52 -37.80
N ASP A 106 -32.05 -21.23 -38.73
CA ASP A 106 -33.25 -20.75 -39.43
C ASP A 106 -34.52 -20.99 -38.58
N GLY A 107 -34.51 -22.01 -37.71
CA GLY A 107 -35.52 -22.27 -36.69
C GLY A 107 -35.53 -21.23 -35.58
N GLU A 108 -34.37 -20.93 -34.98
CA GLU A 108 -34.21 -19.90 -33.94
C GLU A 108 -34.63 -18.52 -34.45
N ALA A 109 -34.19 -18.12 -35.65
CA ALA A 109 -34.58 -16.86 -36.26
C ALA A 109 -36.11 -16.74 -36.47
N ARG A 110 -36.76 -17.83 -36.90
CA ARG A 110 -38.23 -17.87 -37.05
C ARG A 110 -38.95 -17.82 -35.70
N CYS A 111 -38.43 -18.51 -34.68
CA CYS A 111 -38.96 -18.46 -33.32
C CYS A 111 -38.87 -17.03 -32.75
N GLY A 112 -37.68 -16.42 -32.79
CA GLY A 112 -37.46 -15.04 -32.33
C GLY A 112 -38.36 -14.02 -33.03
N GLN A 113 -38.55 -14.13 -34.35
CA GLN A 113 -39.43 -13.23 -35.11
C GLN A 113 -40.93 -13.43 -34.80
N ARG A 114 -41.37 -14.66 -34.51
CA ARG A 114 -42.73 -14.95 -34.02
C ARG A 114 -42.93 -14.34 -32.63
N ASN A 115 -42.00 -14.59 -31.71
CA ASN A 115 -42.00 -14.07 -30.34
C ASN A 115 -42.07 -12.54 -30.34
N LEU A 116 -41.26 -11.85 -31.16
CA LEU A 116 -41.28 -10.39 -31.27
C LEU A 116 -42.65 -9.83 -31.71
N ASN A 117 -43.32 -10.48 -32.67
CA ASN A 117 -44.64 -10.05 -33.13
C ASN A 117 -45.71 -10.20 -32.05
N ILE A 118 -45.64 -11.26 -31.24
CA ILE A 118 -46.55 -11.50 -30.11
C ILE A 118 -46.31 -10.45 -29.00
N LEU A 119 -45.05 -10.19 -28.66
CA LEU A 119 -44.68 -9.29 -27.56
C LEU A 119 -44.94 -7.80 -27.84
N LYS A 120 -45.04 -7.37 -29.10
CA LYS A 120 -45.23 -5.94 -29.41
C LYS A 120 -46.49 -5.34 -28.74
N GLY A 121 -47.56 -6.13 -28.64
CA GLY A 121 -48.79 -5.72 -27.95
C GLY A 121 -48.79 -5.92 -26.42
N VAL A 122 -47.66 -6.32 -25.82
CA VAL A 122 -47.49 -6.47 -24.36
C VAL A 122 -47.14 -5.15 -23.71
N VAL A 123 -46.22 -4.38 -24.30
CA VAL A 123 -45.76 -3.10 -23.72
C VAL A 123 -46.91 -2.10 -23.57
N ASP A 124 -47.82 -2.04 -24.54
CA ASP A 124 -49.03 -1.19 -24.46
C ASP A 124 -49.94 -1.60 -23.28
N LYS A 125 -50.12 -2.92 -23.07
CA LYS A 125 -50.92 -3.48 -21.97
C LYS A 125 -50.26 -3.23 -20.61
N LEU A 126 -48.95 -3.44 -20.50
CA LEU A 126 -48.19 -3.13 -19.29
C LEU A 126 -48.24 -1.63 -18.98
N GLY A 127 -48.13 -0.77 -19.99
CA GLY A 127 -48.28 0.67 -19.83
C GLY A 127 -49.67 1.07 -19.32
N LEU A 128 -50.73 0.40 -19.80
CA LEU A 128 -52.11 0.63 -19.34
C LEU A 128 -52.32 0.17 -17.89
N LEU A 129 -51.83 -1.02 -17.52
CA LEU A 129 -51.88 -1.53 -16.13
C LEU A 129 -51.05 -0.66 -15.17
N TRP A 130 -49.89 -0.19 -15.61
CA TRP A 130 -49.02 0.67 -14.82
C TRP A 130 -49.65 2.04 -14.55
N ARG A 131 -50.05 2.76 -15.60
CA ARG A 131 -50.55 4.14 -15.45
C ARG A 131 -51.86 4.21 -14.66
N SER A 132 -52.70 3.18 -14.75
CA SER A 132 -53.94 3.07 -13.98
C SER A 132 -53.76 2.61 -12.52
N GLY A 133 -52.52 2.28 -12.12
CA GLY A 133 -52.22 1.75 -10.79
C GLY A 133 -52.89 0.41 -10.51
N SER A 134 -52.98 -0.46 -11.53
CA SER A 134 -53.70 -1.73 -11.47
C SER A 134 -53.03 -2.74 -10.53
N THR A 135 -53.85 -3.45 -9.75
CA THR A 135 -53.38 -4.57 -8.92
C THR A 135 -52.84 -5.76 -9.72
N TYR A 136 -53.17 -5.84 -11.02
CA TYR A 136 -52.63 -6.88 -11.91
C TYR A 136 -51.20 -6.59 -12.38
N MET A 137 -50.65 -5.40 -12.13
CA MET A 137 -49.29 -5.05 -12.53
C MET A 137 -48.24 -6.01 -11.94
N THR A 138 -48.35 -6.33 -10.64
CA THR A 138 -47.48 -7.30 -9.95
C THR A 138 -47.55 -8.68 -10.58
N ARG A 139 -48.77 -9.20 -10.81
CA ARG A 139 -48.97 -10.54 -11.38
C ARG A 139 -48.54 -10.62 -12.84
N SER A 140 -48.71 -9.55 -13.62
CA SER A 140 -48.17 -9.43 -14.98
C SER A 140 -46.63 -9.46 -14.98
N ALA A 141 -45.99 -8.73 -14.07
CA ALA A 141 -44.53 -8.76 -13.91
C ALA A 141 -44.03 -10.17 -13.53
N GLU A 142 -44.71 -10.87 -12.62
CA GLU A 142 -44.38 -12.25 -12.25
C GLU A 142 -44.46 -13.21 -13.43
N VAL A 143 -45.55 -13.15 -14.21
CA VAL A 143 -45.77 -14.03 -15.38
C VAL A 143 -44.66 -13.82 -16.42
N LEU A 144 -44.32 -12.57 -16.74
CA LEU A 144 -43.22 -12.25 -17.66
C LEU A 144 -41.85 -12.66 -17.10
N ALA A 145 -41.60 -12.45 -15.80
CA ALA A 145 -40.35 -12.86 -15.14
C ALA A 145 -40.16 -14.38 -15.10
N ASN A 146 -41.26 -15.14 -15.06
CA ASN A 146 -41.25 -16.60 -15.18
C ASN A 146 -41.02 -17.05 -16.63
N GLY A 147 -41.68 -16.43 -17.60
CA GLY A 147 -41.50 -16.74 -19.04
C GLY A 147 -40.08 -16.47 -19.54
N CYS A 148 -39.43 -15.40 -19.06
CA CYS A 148 -38.05 -15.05 -19.40
C CYS A 148 -36.98 -16.06 -18.91
N ARG A 149 -37.36 -17.11 -18.16
CA ARG A 149 -36.45 -18.22 -17.82
C ARG A 149 -36.05 -19.04 -19.04
N ASP A 150 -36.93 -19.16 -20.02
CA ASP A 150 -36.60 -19.77 -21.32
C ASP A 150 -35.73 -18.78 -22.14
N PRO A 151 -34.51 -19.19 -22.56
CA PRO A 151 -33.62 -18.37 -23.38
C PRO A 151 -34.27 -17.80 -24.66
N SER A 152 -35.25 -18.50 -25.26
CA SER A 152 -35.90 -18.10 -26.52
C SER A 152 -36.59 -16.72 -26.44
N TRP A 153 -36.91 -16.27 -25.22
CA TRP A 153 -37.56 -14.99 -24.95
C TRP A 153 -36.61 -13.83 -24.66
N ARG A 154 -35.34 -14.09 -24.34
CA ARG A 154 -34.42 -13.05 -23.86
C ARG A 154 -34.25 -11.94 -24.89
N VAL A 155 -33.79 -12.26 -26.11
CA VAL A 155 -33.62 -11.27 -27.19
C VAL A 155 -34.96 -10.60 -27.58
N PRO A 156 -36.09 -11.32 -27.77
CA PRO A 156 -37.40 -10.69 -27.97
C PRO A 156 -37.84 -9.72 -26.87
N TYR A 157 -37.48 -9.92 -25.59
CA TYR A 157 -37.82 -9.00 -24.50
C TYR A 157 -37.10 -7.65 -24.62
N GLY A 158 -35.85 -7.64 -25.09
CA GLY A 158 -35.13 -6.42 -25.45
C GLY A 158 -35.75 -5.72 -26.65
N GLN A 159 -35.89 -6.45 -27.76
CA GLN A 159 -36.37 -5.91 -29.04
C GLN A 159 -37.83 -5.40 -29.00
N SER A 160 -38.68 -5.99 -28.16
CA SER A 160 -40.07 -5.56 -27.98
C SER A 160 -40.22 -4.32 -27.08
N GLY A 161 -39.19 -3.94 -26.33
CA GLY A 161 -39.24 -2.87 -25.33
C GLY A 161 -39.75 -3.29 -23.95
N ILE A 162 -40.04 -4.58 -23.72
CA ILE A 162 -40.44 -5.09 -22.40
C ILE A 162 -39.31 -4.89 -21.38
N LEU A 163 -38.07 -5.19 -21.75
CA LEU A 163 -36.92 -4.94 -20.89
C LEU A 163 -36.79 -3.45 -20.55
N GLU A 164 -36.87 -2.55 -21.54
CA GLU A 164 -36.81 -1.11 -21.28
C GLU A 164 -37.95 -0.64 -20.35
N PHE A 165 -39.16 -1.17 -20.52
CA PHE A 165 -40.28 -0.87 -19.64
C PHE A 165 -40.00 -1.22 -18.17
N PHE A 166 -39.43 -2.40 -17.89
CA PHE A 166 -39.08 -2.78 -16.52
C PHE A 166 -37.83 -2.07 -15.98
N LEU A 167 -36.87 -1.71 -16.85
CA LEU A 167 -35.74 -0.85 -16.48
C LEU A 167 -36.21 0.55 -16.04
N ARG A 168 -37.23 1.10 -16.71
CA ARG A 168 -37.89 2.36 -16.31
C ARG A 168 -38.64 2.23 -14.98
N ILE A 169 -39.29 1.09 -14.72
CA ILE A 169 -39.94 0.82 -13.43
C ILE A 169 -38.95 0.87 -12.28
N ILE A 170 -37.81 0.15 -12.35
CA ILE A 170 -36.82 0.16 -11.26
C ILE A 170 -36.09 1.51 -11.10
N ALA A 171 -36.11 2.37 -12.13
CA ALA A 171 -35.64 3.75 -12.06
C ALA A 171 -36.67 4.73 -11.47
N THR A 172 -37.88 4.27 -11.16
CA THR A 172 -38.96 5.08 -10.57
C THR A 172 -38.92 4.97 -9.04
N ASN A 173 -39.18 6.08 -8.35
CA ASN A 173 -39.27 6.09 -6.88
C ASN A 173 -40.64 5.57 -6.41
N ASN A 174 -40.70 5.08 -5.16
CA ASN A 174 -41.94 4.66 -4.49
C ASN A 174 -42.73 3.56 -5.24
N VAL A 175 -42.01 2.59 -5.81
CA VAL A 175 -42.59 1.40 -6.44
C VAL A 175 -42.74 0.28 -5.41
N ASP A 176 -43.86 -0.43 -5.48
CA ASP A 176 -44.20 -1.56 -4.62
C ASP A 176 -43.14 -2.68 -4.70
N ASP A 177 -42.72 -3.23 -3.55
CA ASP A 177 -41.60 -4.18 -3.47
C ASP A 177 -41.80 -5.45 -4.31
N ASP A 178 -43.02 -5.99 -4.39
CA ASP A 178 -43.33 -7.15 -5.25
C ASP A 178 -43.13 -6.82 -6.74
N ILE A 179 -43.44 -5.59 -7.16
CA ILE A 179 -43.22 -5.14 -8.54
C ILE A 179 -41.72 -5.02 -8.78
N LEU A 180 -40.96 -4.44 -7.84
CA LEU A 180 -39.49 -4.34 -7.93
C LEU A 180 -38.84 -5.74 -8.00
N LEU A 181 -39.29 -6.68 -7.16
CA LEU A 181 -38.81 -8.06 -7.13
C LEU A 181 -38.98 -8.76 -8.48
N HIS A 182 -40.18 -8.69 -9.07
CA HIS A 182 -40.44 -9.31 -10.37
C HIS A 182 -39.77 -8.56 -11.53
N SER A 183 -39.65 -7.23 -11.45
CA SER A 183 -38.90 -6.43 -12.44
C SER A 183 -37.43 -6.81 -12.46
N LEU A 184 -36.79 -6.92 -11.30
CA LEU A 184 -35.40 -7.34 -11.15
C LEU A 184 -35.20 -8.78 -11.66
N ARG A 185 -36.07 -9.71 -11.29
CA ARG A 185 -36.03 -11.10 -11.82
C ARG A 185 -36.12 -11.14 -13.35
N LEU A 186 -36.98 -10.31 -13.95
CA LEU A 186 -37.09 -10.21 -15.41
C LEU A 186 -35.81 -9.64 -16.02
N ILE A 187 -35.25 -8.56 -15.46
CA ILE A 187 -34.01 -7.93 -15.94
C ILE A 187 -32.84 -8.93 -15.89
N GLY A 188 -32.65 -9.61 -14.75
CA GLY A 188 -31.58 -10.60 -14.58
C GLY A 188 -31.69 -11.80 -15.53
N ASN A 189 -32.89 -12.34 -15.71
CA ASN A 189 -33.14 -13.44 -16.66
C ASN A 189 -32.97 -12.98 -18.13
N SER A 190 -33.41 -11.75 -18.44
CA SER A 190 -33.31 -11.18 -19.79
C SER A 190 -31.86 -10.85 -20.17
N CYS A 191 -31.00 -10.48 -19.21
CA CYS A 191 -29.59 -10.17 -19.46
C CYS A 191 -28.67 -11.41 -19.45
N ALA A 192 -29.09 -12.52 -18.85
CA ALA A 192 -28.32 -13.76 -18.85
C ALA A 192 -27.93 -14.16 -20.29
N ASP A 193 -26.62 -14.33 -20.52
CA ASP A 193 -26.01 -14.71 -21.80
C ASP A 193 -26.41 -13.83 -23.02
N THR A 194 -26.99 -12.64 -22.80
CA THR A 194 -27.60 -11.81 -23.86
C THR A 194 -27.01 -10.40 -23.86
N ASN A 195 -25.94 -10.20 -24.62
CA ASN A 195 -25.18 -8.95 -24.62
C ASN A 195 -25.95 -7.76 -25.19
N GLU A 196 -26.87 -7.98 -26.13
CA GLU A 196 -27.78 -6.96 -26.68
C GLU A 196 -28.65 -6.36 -25.56
N ASN A 197 -29.12 -7.19 -24.63
CA ASN A 197 -29.94 -6.75 -23.51
C ASN A 197 -29.12 -6.07 -22.42
N ARG A 198 -27.92 -6.59 -22.11
CA ARG A 198 -26.97 -5.92 -21.21
C ARG A 198 -26.58 -4.54 -21.73
N GLN A 199 -26.41 -4.39 -23.04
CA GLN A 199 -26.17 -3.10 -23.69
C GLN A 199 -27.33 -2.11 -23.46
N LEU A 200 -28.59 -2.55 -23.48
CA LEU A 200 -29.74 -1.69 -23.16
C LEU A 200 -29.75 -1.23 -21.69
N VAL A 201 -29.26 -2.05 -20.76
CA VAL A 201 -29.06 -1.64 -19.35
C VAL A 201 -27.97 -0.57 -19.24
N VAL A 202 -26.84 -0.78 -19.93
CA VAL A 202 -25.66 0.10 -19.86
C VAL A 202 -25.90 1.43 -20.59
N GLU A 203 -26.55 1.43 -21.75
CA GLU A 203 -26.75 2.61 -22.63
C GLU A 203 -27.34 3.82 -21.89
N LYS A 204 -28.27 3.58 -20.96
CA LYS A 204 -28.96 4.62 -20.19
C LYS A 204 -28.59 4.63 -18.69
N ASN A 205 -27.51 3.93 -18.32
CA ASN A 205 -27.02 3.79 -16.94
C ASN A 205 -28.06 3.22 -15.94
N TYR A 206 -28.83 2.20 -16.36
CA TYR A 206 -29.77 1.52 -15.46
C TYR A 206 -29.08 0.63 -14.42
N THR A 207 -27.76 0.41 -14.51
CA THR A 207 -27.01 -0.23 -13.40
C THR A 207 -27.06 0.61 -12.12
N LEU A 208 -27.10 1.94 -12.21
CA LEU A 208 -27.17 2.85 -11.05
C LEU A 208 -28.43 2.65 -10.18
N PRO A 209 -29.68 2.64 -10.71
CA PRO A 209 -30.86 2.34 -9.89
C PRO A 209 -30.85 0.92 -9.32
N ILE A 210 -30.31 -0.09 -10.03
CA ILE A 210 -30.17 -1.44 -9.46
C ILE A 210 -29.22 -1.45 -8.26
N ILE A 211 -28.08 -0.76 -8.33
CA ILE A 211 -27.15 -0.60 -7.20
C ILE A 211 -27.83 0.15 -6.03
N LYS A 212 -28.66 1.17 -6.31
CA LYS A 212 -29.44 1.86 -5.26
C LYS A 212 -30.41 0.91 -4.54
N LEU A 213 -31.00 -0.06 -5.25
CA LEU A 213 -31.88 -1.07 -4.68
C LEU A 213 -31.17 -2.05 -3.74
N PHE A 214 -29.83 -2.07 -3.66
CA PHE A 214 -29.12 -2.81 -2.60
C PHE A 214 -29.47 -2.28 -1.19
N ARG A 215 -29.97 -1.05 -1.06
CA ARG A 215 -30.45 -0.49 0.21
C ARG A 215 -31.92 -0.82 0.52
N ASN A 216 -32.60 -1.59 -0.33
CA ASN A 216 -33.94 -2.12 -0.05
C ASN A 216 -33.86 -3.61 0.37
N PRO A 217 -34.13 -3.94 1.64
CA PRO A 217 -34.00 -5.32 2.14
C PRO A 217 -34.97 -6.30 1.49
N ALA A 218 -36.12 -5.84 0.96
CA ALA A 218 -37.08 -6.71 0.29
C ALA A 218 -36.54 -7.30 -1.03
N VAL A 219 -35.57 -6.63 -1.67
CA VAL A 219 -35.05 -7.01 -2.99
C VAL A 219 -33.53 -7.16 -3.09
N LEU A 220 -32.78 -6.84 -2.03
CA LEU A 220 -31.31 -6.98 -1.95
C LEU A 220 -30.81 -8.35 -2.46
N HIS A 221 -31.46 -9.43 -2.02
CA HIS A 221 -31.14 -10.82 -2.38
C HIS A 221 -31.31 -11.13 -3.89
N VAL A 222 -32.02 -10.30 -4.65
CA VAL A 222 -32.14 -10.39 -6.12
C VAL A 222 -31.30 -9.32 -6.82
N ALA A 223 -31.20 -8.11 -6.26
CA ALA A 223 -30.50 -7.00 -6.88
C ALA A 223 -28.99 -7.29 -7.10
N ILE A 224 -28.32 -7.93 -6.14
CA ILE A 224 -26.91 -8.32 -6.28
C ILE A 224 -26.72 -9.38 -7.40
N PRO A 225 -27.44 -10.52 -7.42
CA PRO A 225 -27.37 -11.48 -8.53
C PRO A 225 -27.75 -10.88 -9.90
N VAL A 226 -28.65 -9.90 -9.95
CA VAL A 226 -28.99 -9.19 -11.20
C VAL A 226 -27.79 -8.38 -11.71
N ILE A 227 -27.11 -7.62 -10.85
CA ILE A 227 -25.88 -6.91 -11.23
C ILE A 227 -24.79 -7.89 -11.66
N TYR A 228 -24.63 -9.00 -10.94
CA TYR A 228 -23.71 -10.07 -11.33
C TYR A 228 -23.99 -10.57 -12.77
N ASN A 229 -25.21 -11.02 -13.05
CA ASN A 229 -25.62 -11.51 -14.38
C ASN A 229 -25.47 -10.46 -15.48
N ILE A 230 -25.52 -9.15 -15.17
CA ILE A 230 -25.27 -8.07 -16.12
C ILE A 230 -23.75 -7.94 -16.41
N CYS A 231 -22.89 -8.22 -15.43
CA CYS A 231 -21.44 -8.04 -15.48
C CYS A 231 -20.64 -9.25 -15.99
N THR A 232 -21.08 -10.50 -15.75
CA THR A 232 -20.34 -11.74 -16.10
C THR A 232 -19.92 -11.76 -17.57
N ASP A 233 -18.62 -11.70 -17.88
CA ASP A 233 -18.07 -11.64 -19.24
C ASP A 233 -18.52 -10.43 -20.10
N PHE A 234 -18.98 -9.32 -19.50
CA PHE A 234 -19.43 -8.12 -20.22
C PHE A 234 -18.81 -6.81 -19.70
N GLU A 235 -17.61 -6.51 -20.19
CA GLU A 235 -16.77 -5.35 -19.83
C GLU A 235 -17.50 -3.99 -19.77
N PRO A 236 -18.42 -3.61 -20.69
CA PRO A 236 -19.11 -2.32 -20.62
C PRO A 236 -19.95 -2.15 -19.34
N ALA A 237 -20.51 -3.25 -18.81
CA ALA A 237 -21.21 -3.21 -17.53
C ALA A 237 -20.23 -3.15 -16.36
N GLN A 238 -19.15 -3.95 -16.38
CA GLN A 238 -18.12 -3.97 -15.33
C GLN A 238 -17.55 -2.56 -15.08
N ALA A 239 -17.15 -1.87 -16.16
CA ALA A 239 -16.67 -0.50 -16.10
C ALA A 239 -17.72 0.48 -15.57
N GLN A 240 -19.00 0.31 -15.93
CA GLN A 240 -20.08 1.19 -15.48
C GLN A 240 -20.44 0.97 -13.99
N VAL A 241 -20.54 -0.27 -13.51
CA VAL A 241 -20.84 -0.54 -12.09
C VAL A 241 -19.71 -0.06 -11.18
N ALA A 242 -18.46 -0.22 -11.61
CA ALA A 242 -17.30 0.34 -10.93
C ALA A 242 -17.37 1.87 -10.87
N ALA A 243 -17.66 2.54 -12.00
CA ALA A 243 -17.82 3.98 -12.06
C ALA A 243 -19.01 4.52 -11.24
N ASN A 244 -20.04 3.70 -11.01
CA ASN A 244 -21.20 3.98 -10.15
C ASN A 244 -20.95 3.70 -8.64
N GLY A 245 -19.73 3.27 -8.24
CA GLY A 245 -19.39 3.06 -6.84
C GLY A 245 -19.92 1.77 -6.23
N ILE A 246 -20.07 0.71 -7.03
CA ILE A 246 -20.52 -0.60 -6.53
C ILE A 246 -19.63 -1.14 -5.39
N GLY A 247 -18.31 -0.96 -5.47
CA GLY A 247 -17.37 -1.47 -4.46
C GLY A 247 -17.63 -0.89 -3.06
N TYR A 248 -17.77 0.44 -2.95
CA TYR A 248 -18.16 1.08 -1.69
C TYR A 248 -19.54 0.63 -1.21
N SER A 249 -20.48 0.43 -2.12
CA SER A 249 -21.83 -0.03 -1.79
C SER A 249 -21.82 -1.43 -1.18
N LEU A 250 -21.10 -2.38 -1.78
CA LEU A 250 -20.95 -3.75 -1.29
C LEU A 250 -20.16 -3.81 0.03
N LEU A 251 -19.05 -3.07 0.13
CA LEU A 251 -18.27 -2.97 1.39
C LEU A 251 -19.09 -2.42 2.54
N SER A 252 -19.98 -1.45 2.28
CA SER A 252 -20.88 -0.92 3.30
C SER A 252 -21.86 -2.00 3.79
N LEU A 253 -22.49 -2.74 2.88
CA LEU A 253 -23.44 -3.82 3.23
C LEU A 253 -22.78 -4.94 4.03
N LEU A 254 -21.54 -5.31 3.69
CA LEU A 254 -20.73 -6.26 4.46
C LEU A 254 -20.46 -5.73 5.88
N SER A 255 -20.08 -4.45 6.01
CA SER A 255 -19.78 -3.83 7.32
C SER A 255 -21.02 -3.62 8.21
N GLU A 256 -22.21 -3.63 7.60
CA GLU A 256 -23.50 -3.53 8.27
C GLU A 256 -24.13 -4.92 8.54
N SER A 257 -23.40 -6.01 8.22
CA SER A 257 -23.85 -7.40 8.33
C SER A 257 -25.16 -7.71 7.58
N LEU A 258 -25.44 -6.98 6.49
CA LEU A 258 -26.69 -7.13 5.70
C LEU A 258 -26.66 -8.28 4.68
N ILE A 259 -25.54 -8.99 4.57
CA ILE A 259 -25.31 -10.08 3.61
C ILE A 259 -24.84 -11.31 4.39
N GLU A 260 -25.80 -12.10 4.91
CA GLU A 260 -25.52 -13.31 5.71
C GLU A 260 -25.52 -14.61 4.90
N GLU A 261 -26.20 -14.64 3.73
CA GLU A 261 -26.36 -15.86 2.94
C GLU A 261 -25.12 -16.19 2.11
N ASN A 262 -24.57 -17.40 2.26
CA ASN A 262 -23.39 -17.88 1.53
C ASN A 262 -23.48 -17.68 0.00
N ALA A 263 -24.64 -17.91 -0.62
CA ALA A 263 -24.81 -17.72 -2.06
C ALA A 263 -24.75 -16.24 -2.47
N LEU A 264 -25.28 -15.35 -1.64
CA LEU A 264 -25.25 -13.89 -1.87
C LEU A 264 -23.84 -13.33 -1.65
N LEU A 265 -23.08 -13.92 -0.72
CA LEU A 265 -21.68 -13.60 -0.48
C LEU A 265 -20.79 -13.93 -1.69
N ILE A 266 -20.97 -15.08 -2.36
CA ILE A 266 -20.24 -15.41 -3.61
C ILE A 266 -20.35 -14.27 -4.63
N TYR A 267 -21.59 -13.89 -4.99
CA TYR A 267 -21.84 -12.79 -5.93
C TYR A 267 -21.27 -11.46 -5.44
N THR A 268 -21.30 -11.21 -4.13
CA THR A 268 -20.74 -9.98 -3.52
C THR A 268 -19.23 -9.90 -3.70
N PHE A 269 -18.51 -11.01 -3.50
CA PHE A 269 -17.05 -11.02 -3.63
C PHE A 269 -16.58 -11.03 -5.09
N GLU A 270 -17.25 -11.77 -5.99
CA GLU A 270 -16.97 -11.70 -7.43
C GLU A 270 -17.26 -10.29 -8.01
N LEU A 271 -18.27 -9.58 -7.49
CA LEU A 271 -18.53 -8.18 -7.86
C LEU A 271 -17.54 -7.19 -7.23
N LEU A 272 -16.99 -7.48 -6.05
CA LEU A 272 -15.91 -6.69 -5.46
C LEU A 272 -14.62 -6.84 -6.27
N GLU A 273 -14.23 -8.07 -6.64
CA GLU A 273 -13.14 -8.35 -7.59
C GLU A 273 -13.35 -7.55 -8.89
N THR A 274 -14.51 -7.73 -9.54
CA THR A 274 -14.89 -7.01 -10.78
C THR A 274 -14.76 -5.48 -10.63
N ALA A 275 -15.21 -4.92 -9.50
CA ALA A 275 -15.14 -3.48 -9.25
C ALA A 275 -13.70 -2.96 -9.08
N THR A 276 -12.77 -3.83 -8.69
CA THR A 276 -11.40 -3.47 -8.36
C THR A 276 -10.40 -3.67 -9.52
N ASP A 277 -10.66 -4.61 -10.43
CA ASP A 277 -9.97 -4.69 -11.73
C ASP A 277 -10.23 -3.43 -12.58
N GLN A 278 -11.37 -2.77 -12.33
CA GLN A 278 -11.79 -1.55 -13.01
C GLN A 278 -11.15 -0.29 -12.40
N SER A 279 -10.13 0.24 -13.08
CA SER A 279 -9.37 1.44 -12.67
C SER A 279 -10.23 2.65 -12.24
N GLN A 280 -11.42 2.82 -12.82
CA GLN A 280 -12.35 3.91 -12.48
C GLN A 280 -13.05 3.71 -11.13
N GLY A 281 -13.35 2.48 -10.72
CA GLY A 281 -13.97 2.21 -9.42
C GLY A 281 -13.05 2.54 -8.26
N VAL A 282 -11.79 2.14 -8.40
CA VAL A 282 -10.71 2.46 -7.46
C VAL A 282 -10.46 3.98 -7.40
N ALA A 283 -10.28 4.63 -8.55
CA ALA A 283 -9.98 6.07 -8.61
C ALA A 283 -11.14 6.98 -8.16
N ARG A 284 -12.38 6.46 -8.09
CA ARG A 284 -13.59 7.19 -7.64
C ARG A 284 -14.12 6.68 -6.29
N SER A 285 -13.42 5.76 -5.63
CA SER A 285 -13.83 5.22 -4.34
C SER A 285 -13.88 6.36 -3.30
N PRO A 286 -15.00 6.54 -2.57
CA PRO A 286 -15.09 7.55 -1.50
C PRO A 286 -14.03 7.33 -0.41
N ASP A 287 -13.62 8.39 0.29
CA ASP A 287 -12.55 8.30 1.29
C ASP A 287 -12.84 7.28 2.41
N GLY A 288 -14.12 7.11 2.78
CA GLY A 288 -14.58 6.11 3.73
C GLY A 288 -14.43 4.64 3.28
N THR A 289 -14.07 4.37 2.02
CA THR A 289 -13.90 2.99 1.50
C THR A 289 -12.76 2.25 2.22
N LEU A 290 -11.64 2.92 2.46
CA LEU A 290 -10.47 2.28 3.07
C LEU A 290 -10.71 1.90 4.55
N PRO A 291 -11.32 2.77 5.41
CA PRO A 291 -11.79 2.37 6.73
C PRO A 291 -12.72 1.15 6.73
N LEU A 292 -13.66 1.04 5.77
CA LEU A 292 -14.53 -0.14 5.66
C LEU A 292 -13.73 -1.43 5.40
N ILE A 293 -12.80 -1.41 4.43
CA ILE A 293 -11.91 -2.54 4.13
C ILE A 293 -11.08 -2.94 5.36
N ILE A 294 -10.52 -1.96 6.06
CA ILE A 294 -9.68 -2.19 7.23
C ILE A 294 -10.48 -2.77 8.39
N ASN A 295 -11.70 -2.27 8.64
CA ASN A 295 -12.58 -2.77 9.70
C ASN A 295 -13.00 -4.21 9.40
N LEU A 296 -13.42 -4.51 8.17
CA LEU A 296 -13.77 -5.87 7.73
C LEU A 296 -12.58 -6.84 7.86
N ALA A 297 -11.37 -6.42 7.50
CA ALA A 297 -10.16 -7.23 7.68
C ALA A 297 -9.77 -7.42 9.17
N SER A 298 -10.25 -6.54 10.07
CA SER A 298 -9.97 -6.56 11.51
C SER A 298 -11.02 -7.30 12.32
N ASP A 299 -12.16 -7.64 11.72
CA ASP A 299 -13.28 -8.28 12.38
C ASP A 299 -12.97 -9.76 12.64
N GLU A 300 -13.02 -10.17 13.91
CA GLU A 300 -12.80 -11.57 14.32
C GLU A 300 -14.07 -12.42 14.14
N ASP A 301 -15.26 -11.81 14.08
CA ASP A 301 -16.54 -12.49 13.87
C ASP A 301 -16.81 -12.80 12.38
N ILE A 302 -16.07 -12.17 11.46
CA ILE A 302 -15.98 -12.62 10.07
C ILE A 302 -15.14 -13.90 10.05
N ASP A 303 -15.81 -15.01 10.29
CA ASP A 303 -15.26 -16.36 10.18
C ASP A 303 -14.94 -16.67 8.71
N PHE A 304 -13.75 -16.24 8.26
CA PHE A 304 -13.26 -16.52 6.92
C PHE A 304 -13.13 -18.05 6.64
N ASN A 305 -13.16 -18.90 7.69
CA ASN A 305 -13.12 -20.36 7.55
C ASN A 305 -14.52 -20.98 7.36
N ARG A 306 -15.63 -20.29 7.69
CA ARG A 306 -17.01 -20.75 7.40
C ARG A 306 -17.26 -21.06 5.92
N PHE A 307 -16.35 -20.57 5.09
CA PHE A 307 -16.38 -20.62 3.65
C PHE A 307 -15.53 -21.73 3.03
N GLU A 308 -14.84 -22.57 3.81
CA GLU A 308 -14.06 -23.73 3.31
C GLU A 308 -14.86 -24.67 2.38
N VAL A 309 -16.20 -24.67 2.49
CA VAL A 309 -17.09 -25.50 1.66
C VAL A 309 -17.11 -25.09 0.18
N HIS A 310 -16.69 -23.86 -0.14
CA HIS A 310 -16.47 -23.41 -1.52
C HIS A 310 -15.06 -22.85 -1.69
N PRO A 311 -14.20 -23.46 -2.54
CA PRO A 311 -12.80 -23.03 -2.73
C PRO A 311 -12.55 -21.53 -2.98
N PRO A 312 -13.45 -20.74 -3.61
CA PRO A 312 -13.24 -19.29 -3.77
C PRO A 312 -13.52 -18.44 -2.52
N LEU A 313 -13.86 -19.01 -1.35
CA LEU A 313 -14.30 -18.22 -0.21
C LEU A 313 -13.65 -18.53 1.16
N ALA A 314 -12.91 -19.64 1.36
CA ALA A 314 -11.78 -19.56 2.32
C ALA A 314 -10.83 -18.42 1.89
N ASP A 315 -10.77 -18.29 0.56
CA ASP A 315 -10.36 -17.10 -0.15
C ASP A 315 -11.12 -15.81 0.18
N VAL A 316 -12.11 -15.67 1.09
CA VAL A 316 -12.63 -14.32 1.43
C VAL A 316 -11.57 -13.49 2.12
N ARG A 317 -10.76 -14.09 3.01
CA ARG A 317 -9.58 -13.39 3.55
C ARG A 317 -8.53 -13.21 2.46
N HIS A 318 -8.30 -14.21 1.60
CA HIS A 318 -7.38 -14.07 0.46
C HIS A 318 -7.87 -13.13 -0.65
N ILE A 319 -9.16 -12.80 -0.73
CA ILE A 319 -9.78 -11.88 -1.67
C ILE A 319 -9.62 -10.49 -1.10
N PHE A 320 -9.90 -10.27 0.20
CA PHE A 320 -9.43 -9.05 0.86
C PHE A 320 -7.91 -8.90 0.78
N PHE A 321 -7.13 -9.97 0.90
CA PHE A 321 -5.68 -9.93 0.74
C PHE A 321 -5.25 -9.69 -0.70
N ALA A 322 -5.90 -10.24 -1.73
CA ALA A 322 -5.54 -10.06 -3.14
C ALA A 322 -6.07 -8.72 -3.68
N ILE A 323 -7.21 -8.25 -3.15
CA ILE A 323 -7.67 -6.85 -3.22
C ILE A 323 -6.65 -5.89 -2.59
N LEU A 324 -5.80 -6.39 -1.70
CA LEU A 324 -4.72 -5.60 -1.13
C LEU A 324 -3.32 -5.93 -1.71
N PHE A 325 -3.06 -7.12 -2.24
CA PHE A 325 -1.72 -7.67 -2.54
C PHE A 325 -1.74 -8.83 -3.56
N PRO A 326 -1.44 -8.58 -4.84
CA PRO A 326 -1.43 -9.63 -5.87
C PRO A 326 -0.05 -10.30 -6.06
N GLU A 327 1.07 -9.61 -5.82
CA GLU A 327 2.40 -10.12 -6.18
C GLU A 327 3.02 -11.09 -5.15
N GLU A 328 2.63 -11.02 -3.87
CA GLU A 328 3.19 -11.90 -2.83
C GLU A 328 2.39 -13.19 -2.62
N VAL A 329 1.22 -13.31 -3.26
CA VAL A 329 0.34 -14.50 -3.24
C VAL A 329 0.79 -15.58 -4.25
N GLN A 330 1.90 -15.36 -4.98
CA GLN A 330 2.45 -16.31 -5.96
C GLN A 330 2.88 -17.68 -5.36
N TYR A 331 2.84 -17.83 -4.03
CA TYR A 331 3.09 -19.09 -3.32
C TYR A 331 1.82 -19.93 -3.06
N SER A 332 0.59 -19.39 -3.13
CA SER A 332 -0.64 -20.18 -3.08
C SER A 332 -1.16 -20.46 -4.49
N HIS A 333 -1.22 -21.73 -4.88
CA HIS A 333 -1.72 -22.13 -6.19
C HIS A 333 -3.22 -21.79 -6.36
N ASN A 334 -3.59 -21.33 -7.56
CA ASN A 334 -4.94 -21.28 -8.14
C ASN A 334 -5.94 -20.17 -7.76
N CYS A 335 -5.55 -19.12 -7.04
CA CYS A 335 -6.47 -17.99 -6.76
C CYS A 335 -6.22 -16.83 -7.74
N GLY A 336 -7.29 -16.37 -8.40
CA GLY A 336 -7.21 -15.66 -9.70
C GLY A 336 -7.18 -14.12 -9.67
N LEU A 337 -7.33 -13.50 -8.50
CA LEU A 337 -7.53 -12.05 -8.39
C LEU A 337 -6.36 -11.22 -8.90
N ARG A 338 -6.66 -10.27 -9.79
CA ARG A 338 -5.68 -9.45 -10.53
C ARG A 338 -5.76 -7.96 -10.24
N ILE A 339 -5.83 -7.58 -8.97
CA ILE A 339 -5.67 -6.17 -8.62
C ILE A 339 -4.37 -5.63 -9.20
N ASN A 340 -4.47 -4.49 -9.87
CA ASN A 340 -3.30 -3.81 -10.38
C ASN A 340 -2.57 -3.14 -9.18
N PRO A 341 -1.25 -3.28 -8.99
CA PRO A 341 -0.52 -2.57 -7.93
C PRO A 341 -0.68 -1.03 -7.99
N SER A 342 -1.04 -0.48 -9.16
CA SER A 342 -1.44 0.92 -9.28
C SER A 342 -2.77 1.23 -8.58
N ALA A 343 -3.70 0.29 -8.46
CA ALA A 343 -4.99 0.48 -7.79
C ALA A 343 -4.87 0.68 -6.28
N LEU A 344 -4.12 -0.17 -5.56
CA LEU A 344 -3.80 0.10 -4.14
C LEU A 344 -3.06 1.40 -3.94
N LYS A 345 -2.09 1.66 -4.82
CA LYS A 345 -1.37 2.91 -4.82
C LYS A 345 -2.32 4.08 -5.05
N HIS A 346 -3.39 3.93 -5.83
CA HIS A 346 -4.46 4.92 -5.95
C HIS A 346 -5.29 5.03 -4.66
N LEU A 347 -5.86 3.94 -4.12
CA LEU A 347 -6.62 3.96 -2.84
C LEU A 347 -5.84 4.57 -1.67
N CYS A 348 -4.56 4.23 -1.53
CA CYS A 348 -3.69 4.78 -0.47
C CYS A 348 -3.28 6.24 -0.72
N LEU A 349 -3.18 6.68 -1.98
CA LEU A 349 -2.80 8.06 -2.34
C LEU A 349 -3.99 9.01 -2.52
N SER A 350 -5.21 8.53 -2.80
CA SER A 350 -6.33 9.39 -3.20
C SER A 350 -7.00 10.08 -2.02
N SER A 351 -6.98 9.45 -0.84
CA SER A 351 -8.05 9.67 0.15
C SER A 351 -7.61 9.77 1.61
N CYS A 352 -6.35 9.48 1.94
CA CYS A 352 -5.91 9.37 3.32
C CYS A 352 -5.61 10.72 3.98
N SER A 353 -6.64 11.40 4.49
CA SER A 353 -6.46 12.17 5.71
C SER A 353 -6.00 11.20 6.81
N PHE A 354 -4.71 11.24 7.14
CA PHE A 354 -4.00 10.28 8.01
C PHE A 354 -4.62 10.08 9.42
N ARG A 355 -5.64 10.86 9.80
CA ARG A 355 -6.36 10.77 11.07
C ARG A 355 -7.22 9.52 11.24
N GLU A 356 -7.74 8.92 10.16
CA GLU A 356 -8.79 7.88 10.27
C GLU A 356 -8.26 6.43 10.14
N VAL A 357 -7.22 6.22 9.33
CA VAL A 357 -6.66 4.90 9.00
C VAL A 357 -5.90 4.19 10.14
N PRO A 358 -5.13 4.85 11.03
CA PRO A 358 -4.10 4.14 11.81
C PRO A 358 -4.59 3.06 12.78
N SER A 359 -5.73 3.23 13.45
CA SER A 359 -6.03 2.43 14.65
C SER A 359 -6.12 0.92 14.40
N PRO A 360 -6.91 0.42 13.43
CA PRO A 360 -6.99 -1.03 13.20
C PRO A 360 -5.79 -1.53 12.38
N THR A 361 -5.27 -0.76 11.42
CA THR A 361 -4.09 -1.18 10.62
C THR A 361 -2.82 -1.32 11.48
N VAL A 362 -2.65 -0.49 12.52
CA VAL A 362 -1.54 -0.64 13.47
C VAL A 362 -1.70 -1.87 14.37
N ASN A 363 -2.94 -2.37 14.59
CA ASN A 363 -3.14 -3.64 15.30
C ASN A 363 -2.61 -4.84 14.50
N PHE A 364 -2.63 -4.80 13.17
CA PHE A 364 -1.99 -5.84 12.34
C PHE A 364 -0.46 -5.82 12.43
N LEU A 365 0.17 -4.74 12.91
CA LEU A 365 1.61 -4.68 13.16
C LEU A 365 2.02 -5.30 14.52
N LYS A 366 1.09 -5.91 15.27
CA LYS A 366 1.42 -6.59 16.54
C LYS A 366 2.45 -7.71 16.29
N PRO A 367 3.61 -7.71 16.97
CA PRO A 367 4.59 -8.78 16.86
C PRO A 367 4.07 -10.06 17.52
N CYS A 368 4.42 -11.23 16.95
CA CYS A 368 4.21 -12.53 17.58
C CYS A 368 5.56 -13.17 17.93
N ASP A 369 5.67 -13.72 19.15
CA ASP A 369 6.89 -14.39 19.63
C ASP A 369 7.12 -15.76 18.97
N ARG A 370 6.03 -16.41 18.54
CA ARG A 370 6.07 -17.54 17.61
C ARG A 370 6.18 -16.99 16.20
N GLY A 371 7.00 -17.63 15.36
CA GLY A 371 7.06 -17.31 13.94
C GLY A 371 5.64 -17.36 13.37
N LEU A 372 5.25 -16.31 12.65
CA LEU A 372 3.89 -16.16 12.14
C LEU A 372 3.62 -17.27 11.12
N GLU A 373 2.62 -18.08 11.41
CA GLU A 373 1.99 -18.92 10.40
C GLU A 373 1.12 -18.03 9.50
N GLU A 374 0.58 -18.59 8.42
CA GLU A 374 -0.48 -17.92 7.68
C GLU A 374 -1.79 -18.10 8.45
N PRO A 375 -2.65 -17.06 8.56
CA PRO A 375 -2.64 -15.81 7.80
C PRO A 375 -1.99 -14.59 8.49
N GLU A 376 -1.55 -14.64 9.75
CA GLU A 376 -1.09 -13.44 10.48
C GLU A 376 0.17 -12.82 9.84
N GLY A 377 1.05 -13.64 9.26
CA GLY A 377 2.20 -13.16 8.50
C GLY A 377 1.81 -12.30 7.28
N GLN A 378 0.70 -12.66 6.62
CA GLN A 378 0.15 -11.89 5.51
C GLN A 378 -0.41 -10.54 6.01
N LEU A 379 -1.19 -10.50 7.10
CA LEU A 379 -1.69 -9.24 7.70
C LEU A 379 -0.57 -8.25 8.02
N GLN A 380 0.56 -8.71 8.55
CA GLN A 380 1.72 -7.85 8.83
C GLN A 380 2.34 -7.26 7.56
N VAL A 381 2.55 -8.08 6.53
CA VAL A 381 3.02 -7.64 5.21
C VAL A 381 2.07 -6.58 4.66
N CYS A 382 0.77 -6.85 4.72
CA CYS A 382 -0.28 -5.97 4.22
C CYS A 382 -0.24 -4.59 4.86
N ALA A 383 -0.28 -4.56 6.20
CA ALA A 383 -0.21 -3.32 6.97
C ALA A 383 1.11 -2.56 6.70
N CYS A 384 2.22 -3.26 6.53
CA CYS A 384 3.51 -2.63 6.20
C CYS A 384 3.51 -1.97 4.82
N VAL A 385 2.90 -2.57 3.80
CA VAL A 385 2.89 -1.99 2.45
C VAL A 385 1.81 -0.90 2.33
N MET A 386 0.62 -1.06 2.92
CA MET A 386 -0.42 -0.02 2.96
C MET A 386 0.12 1.25 3.65
N LEU A 387 0.59 1.12 4.89
CA LEU A 387 1.12 2.25 5.66
C LEU A 387 2.45 2.75 5.09
N GLY A 388 3.28 1.87 4.52
CA GLY A 388 4.52 2.23 3.84
C GLY A 388 4.31 3.06 2.57
N ASN A 389 3.24 2.80 1.81
CA ASN A 389 2.84 3.59 0.65
C ASN A 389 2.19 4.93 1.03
N LEU A 390 1.57 5.01 2.21
CA LEU A 390 1.07 6.26 2.81
C LEU A 390 2.21 7.11 3.40
N ALA A 391 3.29 6.49 3.86
CA ALA A 391 4.49 7.12 4.42
C ALA A 391 5.38 7.79 3.35
N ARG A 392 4.83 8.72 2.57
CA ARG A 392 5.51 9.38 1.45
C ARG A 392 5.79 10.86 1.62
N GLU A 393 5.18 11.48 2.62
CA GLU A 393 5.39 12.88 2.97
C GLU A 393 5.96 12.98 4.38
N ASP A 394 6.91 13.91 4.59
CA ASP A 394 7.59 14.08 5.87
C ASP A 394 6.59 14.31 7.03
N ALA A 395 5.51 15.07 6.81
CA ALA A 395 4.49 15.32 7.83
C ALA A 395 3.76 14.04 8.26
N ILE A 396 3.41 13.16 7.31
CA ILE A 396 2.77 11.87 7.57
C ILE A 396 3.76 10.95 8.30
N CYS A 397 4.99 10.82 7.80
CA CYS A 397 6.04 10.04 8.44
C CYS A 397 6.32 10.51 9.88
N ILE A 398 6.29 11.81 10.14
CA ILE A 398 6.47 12.40 11.47
C ILE A 398 5.31 12.00 12.39
N SER A 399 4.06 12.16 11.95
CA SER A 399 2.89 11.80 12.74
C SER A 399 2.83 10.28 13.04
N MET A 400 3.14 9.43 12.05
CA MET A 400 3.30 7.97 12.24
C MET A 400 4.29 7.60 13.35
N VAL A 401 5.40 8.34 13.49
CA VAL A 401 6.45 8.06 14.48
C VAL A 401 6.17 8.73 15.82
N GLN A 402 5.66 9.96 15.83
CA GLN A 402 5.50 10.76 17.04
C GLN A 402 4.15 10.56 17.72
N ASP A 403 3.06 10.50 16.96
CA ASP A 403 1.70 10.39 17.51
C ASP A 403 1.31 8.92 17.67
N PHE A 404 1.50 8.11 16.62
CA PHE A 404 1.05 6.71 16.57
C PHE A 404 2.14 5.68 16.95
N LYS A 405 3.38 6.13 17.19
CA LYS A 405 4.54 5.29 17.58
C LYS A 405 4.77 4.05 16.68
N ILE A 406 4.37 4.08 15.41
CA ILE A 406 4.34 2.92 14.49
C ILE A 406 5.70 2.22 14.35
N HIS A 407 6.80 2.97 14.46
CA HIS A 407 8.15 2.42 14.47
C HIS A 407 8.41 1.39 15.59
N VAL A 408 7.71 1.45 16.74
CA VAL A 408 7.91 0.54 17.87
C VAL A 408 7.50 -0.91 17.52
N PRO A 409 6.26 -1.20 17.08
CA PRO A 409 5.91 -2.55 16.63
C PRO A 409 6.77 -3.02 15.45
N LEU A 410 7.08 -2.16 14.47
CA LEU A 410 7.97 -2.52 13.35
C LEU A 410 9.37 -2.96 13.83
N ILE A 411 9.96 -2.25 14.79
CA ILE A 411 11.25 -2.63 15.40
C ILE A 411 11.11 -3.93 16.21
N SER A 412 9.95 -4.15 16.85
CA SER A 412 9.69 -5.41 17.55
C SER A 412 9.61 -6.60 16.58
N ILE A 413 8.99 -6.43 15.41
CA ILE A 413 8.97 -7.43 14.33
C ILE A 413 10.41 -7.76 13.90
N LEU A 414 11.25 -6.75 13.63
CA LEU A 414 12.68 -6.97 13.30
C LEU A 414 13.49 -7.68 14.40
N ASN A 415 13.01 -7.70 15.65
CA ASN A 415 13.67 -8.39 16.76
C ASN A 415 13.16 -9.83 16.98
N GLY A 416 12.05 -10.23 16.34
CA GLY A 416 11.44 -11.55 16.46
C GLY A 416 11.99 -12.59 15.46
N ASN A 417 11.39 -13.78 15.48
CA ASN A 417 11.71 -14.89 14.56
C ASN A 417 10.84 -14.83 13.29
N THR A 418 10.86 -13.70 12.58
CA THR A 418 10.01 -13.48 11.40
C THR A 418 10.63 -13.96 10.09
N ILE A 419 9.77 -14.45 9.18
CA ILE A 419 10.13 -14.92 7.85
C ILE A 419 10.66 -13.77 6.98
N GLY A 420 11.58 -14.06 6.05
CA GLY A 420 12.18 -13.07 5.15
C GLY A 420 11.17 -12.24 4.34
N ALA A 421 10.01 -12.84 4.01
CA ALA A 421 8.89 -12.16 3.35
C ALA A 421 8.35 -10.99 4.18
N VAL A 422 8.18 -11.15 5.50
CA VAL A 422 7.73 -10.07 6.41
C VAL A 422 8.82 -9.02 6.60
N LEU A 423 10.08 -9.44 6.68
CA LEU A 423 11.22 -8.53 6.93
C LEU A 423 11.41 -7.50 5.81
N HIS A 424 11.12 -7.83 4.55
CA HIS A 424 11.36 -6.91 3.44
C HIS A 424 10.42 -5.69 3.42
N PRO A 425 9.08 -5.83 3.49
CA PRO A 425 8.14 -4.71 3.67
C PRO A 425 8.41 -3.89 4.93
N VAL A 426 8.70 -4.53 6.07
CA VAL A 426 9.02 -3.83 7.33
C VAL A 426 10.25 -2.93 7.17
N LEU A 427 11.32 -3.43 6.53
CA LEU A 427 12.52 -2.64 6.24
C LEU A 427 12.24 -1.53 5.21
N GLY A 428 11.38 -1.78 4.21
CA GLY A 428 10.91 -0.77 3.26
C GLY A 428 10.17 0.38 3.94
N PHE A 429 9.21 0.06 4.80
CA PHE A 429 8.45 1.04 5.57
C PHE A 429 9.34 1.83 6.55
N LEU A 430 10.21 1.15 7.30
CA LEU A 430 11.16 1.83 8.19
C LEU A 430 12.14 2.75 7.46
N LYS A 431 12.52 2.45 6.21
CA LYS A 431 13.29 3.37 5.36
C LYS A 431 12.48 4.62 5.05
N ASN A 432 11.22 4.49 4.61
CA ASN A 432 10.35 5.63 4.36
C ASN A 432 10.19 6.52 5.61
N LEU A 433 9.99 5.92 6.78
CA LEU A 433 9.94 6.66 8.06
C LEU A 433 11.27 7.34 8.43
N ALA A 434 12.42 6.80 8.01
CA ALA A 434 13.76 7.34 8.31
C ALA A 434 14.21 8.49 7.40
N ILE A 435 13.50 8.76 6.30
CA ILE A 435 13.75 9.90 5.41
C ILE A 435 13.51 11.21 6.17
N ALA A 436 12.36 11.32 6.83
CA ALA A 436 11.97 12.49 7.63
C ALA A 436 12.97 12.73 8.78
N GLY A 437 13.61 13.89 8.79
CA GLY A 437 14.75 14.18 9.69
C GLY A 437 14.44 14.01 11.18
N HIS A 438 13.26 14.45 11.62
CA HIS A 438 12.80 14.40 13.01
C HIS A 438 12.57 12.97 13.54
N ASN A 439 12.41 11.98 12.67
CA ASN A 439 12.16 10.60 13.07
C ASN A 439 13.42 9.85 13.47
N LYS A 440 14.60 10.29 13.01
CA LYS A 440 15.85 9.54 13.18
C LYS A 440 16.17 9.30 14.65
N GLU A 441 16.05 10.31 15.50
CA GLU A 441 16.34 10.16 16.93
C GLU A 441 15.33 9.25 17.65
N HIS A 442 14.05 9.31 17.26
CA HIS A 442 13.01 8.41 17.75
C HIS A 442 13.30 6.95 17.38
N LEU A 443 13.60 6.68 16.10
CA LEU A 443 14.02 5.36 15.61
C LEU A 443 15.25 4.84 16.35
N GLY A 444 16.26 5.70 16.55
CA GLY A 444 17.47 5.39 17.31
C GLY A 444 17.19 5.02 18.76
N SER A 445 16.36 5.81 19.44
CA SER A 445 15.97 5.60 20.84
C SER A 445 15.11 4.35 21.03
N ALA A 446 14.32 3.98 20.03
CA ALA A 446 13.59 2.72 19.98
C ALA A 446 14.46 1.48 19.65
N GLY A 447 15.79 1.65 19.49
CA GLY A 447 16.73 0.53 19.33
C GLY A 447 16.89 -0.01 17.92
N ILE A 448 16.51 0.74 16.87
CA ILE A 448 16.57 0.31 15.47
C ILE A 448 17.94 -0.26 15.07
N ILE A 449 19.05 0.34 15.54
CA ILE A 449 20.42 -0.08 15.19
C ILE A 449 20.70 -1.49 15.69
N LYS A 450 20.28 -1.80 16.93
CA LYS A 450 20.42 -3.14 17.51
C LYS A 450 19.59 -4.17 16.73
N ALA A 451 18.36 -3.81 16.33
CA ALA A 451 17.50 -4.69 15.53
C ALA A 451 18.11 -5.00 14.15
N VAL A 452 18.44 -3.97 13.34
CA VAL A 452 19.00 -4.17 11.98
C VAL A 452 20.38 -4.83 12.00
N SER A 453 21.14 -4.70 13.10
CA SER A 453 22.48 -5.31 13.22
C SER A 453 22.49 -6.83 13.08
N ARG A 454 21.40 -7.50 13.49
CA ARG A 454 21.20 -8.95 13.33
C ARG A 454 21.02 -9.32 11.85
N LEU A 455 20.34 -8.46 11.10
CA LEU A 455 19.97 -8.68 9.70
C LEU A 455 21.17 -8.52 8.74
N TRP A 456 22.27 -7.91 9.18
CA TRP A 456 23.53 -7.90 8.43
C TRP A 456 24.11 -9.31 8.24
N ALA A 457 23.82 -10.25 9.14
CA ALA A 457 24.23 -11.65 9.04
C ALA A 457 23.16 -12.55 8.36
N PHE A 458 22.10 -11.99 7.79
CA PHE A 458 20.97 -12.74 7.23
C PHE A 458 21.21 -13.17 5.79
N GLU A 459 22.19 -14.07 5.59
CA GLU A 459 22.70 -14.49 4.28
C GLU A 459 21.66 -15.18 3.36
N SER A 460 20.56 -15.69 3.92
CA SER A 460 19.49 -16.36 3.18
C SER A 460 18.66 -15.45 2.26
N VAL A 461 18.60 -14.15 2.54
CA VAL A 461 17.84 -13.17 1.73
C VAL A 461 18.69 -11.91 1.51
N PRO A 462 19.47 -11.81 0.42
CA PRO A 462 20.36 -10.68 0.16
C PRO A 462 19.66 -9.30 0.14
N GLN A 463 18.39 -9.26 -0.26
CA GLN A 463 17.54 -8.06 -0.24
C GLN A 463 17.33 -7.53 1.18
N VAL A 464 17.29 -8.40 2.19
CA VAL A 464 17.19 -8.04 3.62
C VAL A 464 18.52 -7.47 4.10
N GLN A 465 19.66 -8.11 3.80
CA GLN A 465 20.99 -7.57 4.15
C GLN A 465 21.22 -6.17 3.55
N PHE A 466 20.92 -5.99 2.25
CA PHE A 466 21.05 -4.70 1.59
C PHE A 466 20.11 -3.64 2.17
N SER A 467 18.85 -4.00 2.45
CA SER A 467 17.87 -3.07 3.02
C SER A 467 18.23 -2.68 4.46
N ALA A 468 18.76 -3.60 5.27
CA ALA A 468 19.27 -3.33 6.62
C ALA A 468 20.50 -2.41 6.61
N ALA A 469 21.46 -2.62 5.70
CA ALA A 469 22.59 -1.71 5.52
C ALA A 469 22.13 -0.31 5.08
N CYS A 470 21.17 -0.22 4.16
CA CYS A 470 20.62 1.05 3.68
C CYS A 470 19.85 1.81 4.77
N LEU A 471 19.00 1.12 5.53
CA LEU A 471 18.27 1.69 6.66
C LEU A 471 19.23 2.21 7.74
N THR A 472 20.32 1.49 8.01
CA THR A 472 21.38 1.93 8.94
C THR A 472 21.92 3.30 8.53
N ARG A 473 22.30 3.48 7.26
CA ARG A 473 22.76 4.79 6.77
C ARG A 473 21.70 5.87 6.93
N GLN A 474 20.45 5.59 6.55
CA GLN A 474 19.37 6.60 6.61
C GLN A 474 19.12 7.09 8.03
N VAL A 475 19.09 6.17 9.01
CA VAL A 475 18.93 6.48 10.44
C VAL A 475 20.08 7.34 10.99
N ILE A 476 21.33 7.12 10.56
CA ILE A 476 22.48 7.88 11.09
C ILE A 476 22.76 9.22 10.37
N VAL A 477 22.27 9.42 9.14
CA VAL A 477 22.57 10.63 8.35
C VAL A 477 22.06 11.89 9.06
N SER A 478 23.01 12.75 9.42
CA SER A 478 22.82 13.99 10.19
C SER A 478 22.32 13.78 11.64
N SER A 479 22.43 12.56 12.19
CA SER A 479 22.04 12.23 13.56
C SER A 479 23.27 11.81 14.39
N PHE A 480 23.86 12.77 15.10
CA PHE A 480 25.03 12.53 15.94
C PHE A 480 24.76 11.51 17.06
N TYR A 481 23.56 11.51 17.64
CA TYR A 481 23.15 10.52 18.65
C TYR A 481 23.04 9.11 18.06
N ASN A 482 22.58 8.95 16.81
CA ASN A 482 22.54 7.62 16.17
C ASN A 482 23.91 7.13 15.74
N ILE A 483 24.81 8.03 15.37
CA ILE A 483 26.23 7.70 15.17
C ILE A 483 26.84 7.22 16.49
N SER A 484 26.54 7.90 17.60
CA SER A 484 27.00 7.50 18.93
C SER A 484 26.49 6.10 19.30
N ARG A 485 25.21 5.81 19.05
CA ARG A 485 24.59 4.48 19.18
C ARG A 485 25.27 3.41 18.32
N LEU A 486 25.68 3.74 17.09
CA LEU A 486 26.42 2.82 16.23
C LEU A 486 27.85 2.51 16.78
N MET A 487 28.40 3.39 17.63
CA MET A 487 29.67 3.19 18.36
C MET A 487 29.48 2.65 19.79
N GLU A 488 28.29 2.15 20.16
CA GLU A 488 28.08 1.50 21.46
C GLU A 488 28.71 0.09 21.49
N PRO A 489 29.34 -0.30 22.61
CA PRO A 489 29.78 -1.67 22.86
C PRO A 489 28.65 -2.70 22.68
N LEU A 490 28.97 -3.88 22.13
CA LEU A 490 28.01 -4.99 22.01
C LEU A 490 27.67 -5.62 23.36
N SER A 491 28.51 -5.44 24.38
CA SER A 491 28.24 -5.80 25.78
C SER A 491 28.69 -4.69 26.72
N ALA A 492 27.89 -4.45 27.77
CA ALA A 492 28.23 -3.53 28.86
C ALA A 492 29.24 -4.13 29.86
N ASP A 493 29.41 -5.45 29.86
CA ASP A 493 30.40 -6.15 30.68
C ASP A 493 31.82 -5.86 30.15
N HIS A 494 32.63 -5.17 30.95
CA HIS A 494 34.00 -4.78 30.62
C HIS A 494 34.98 -5.96 30.52
N ASP A 495 34.69 -7.09 31.17
CA ASP A 495 35.52 -8.30 31.08
C ASP A 495 35.20 -9.11 29.80
N SER A 496 34.10 -8.78 29.12
CA SER A 496 33.73 -9.43 27.85
C SER A 496 34.61 -8.97 26.69
N PRO A 497 35.18 -9.89 25.88
CA PRO A 497 35.83 -9.54 24.61
C PRO A 497 34.92 -8.82 23.61
N THR A 498 33.61 -8.77 23.85
CA THR A 498 32.65 -8.04 23.03
C THR A 498 32.46 -6.57 23.45
N ASN A 499 33.04 -6.12 24.58
CA ASN A 499 33.04 -4.71 25.01
C ASN A 499 33.84 -3.80 24.06
N SER A 500 34.92 -4.33 23.47
CA SER A 500 35.73 -3.62 22.48
C SER A 500 35.14 -3.62 21.06
N ARG A 501 34.09 -4.43 20.82
CA ARG A 501 33.36 -4.44 19.54
C ARG A 501 32.10 -3.59 19.66
N THR A 502 31.75 -2.93 18.57
CA THR A 502 30.55 -2.11 18.43
C THR A 502 29.63 -2.63 17.32
N TYR A 503 28.47 -2.00 17.14
CA TYR A 503 27.65 -2.22 15.95
C TYR A 503 28.40 -1.84 14.66
N LEU A 504 29.22 -0.78 14.64
CA LEU A 504 30.10 -0.50 13.50
C LEU A 504 31.06 -1.66 13.22
N SER A 505 31.61 -2.33 14.24
CA SER A 505 32.51 -3.48 14.03
C SER A 505 31.82 -4.64 13.32
N LEU A 506 30.51 -4.86 13.54
CA LEU A 506 29.73 -5.86 12.81
C LEU A 506 29.52 -5.45 11.34
N LEU A 507 29.26 -4.16 11.10
CA LEU A 507 29.09 -3.62 9.74
C LEU A 507 30.39 -3.68 8.92
N LEU A 508 31.54 -3.39 9.54
CA LEU A 508 32.85 -3.59 8.93
C LEU A 508 33.16 -5.07 8.69
N SER A 509 32.74 -5.96 9.60
CA SER A 509 32.83 -7.42 9.40
C SER A 509 32.00 -7.88 8.18
N LEU A 510 30.82 -7.29 7.93
CA LEU A 510 30.03 -7.55 6.72
C LEU A 510 30.76 -7.06 5.46
N PHE A 511 31.38 -5.87 5.49
CA PHE A 511 32.15 -5.34 4.36
C PHE A 511 33.28 -6.29 3.90
N GLN A 512 33.98 -6.91 4.85
CA GLN A 512 35.07 -7.85 4.56
C GLN A 512 34.56 -9.19 4.00
N LYS A 513 33.35 -9.62 4.39
CA LYS A 513 32.80 -10.95 4.05
C LYS A 513 31.92 -10.97 2.79
N THR A 514 31.18 -9.90 2.52
CA THR A 514 30.23 -9.87 1.40
C THR A 514 30.96 -9.70 0.07
N ASP A 515 30.47 -10.32 -1.00
CA ASP A 515 30.89 -9.99 -2.37
C ASP A 515 29.97 -8.98 -3.07
N SER A 516 28.88 -8.58 -2.41
CA SER A 516 27.90 -7.63 -2.95
C SER A 516 28.47 -6.20 -2.99
N THR A 517 28.82 -5.73 -4.18
CA THR A 517 29.22 -4.34 -4.44
C THR A 517 28.20 -3.31 -3.91
N PRO A 518 26.87 -3.47 -4.11
CA PRO A 518 25.87 -2.57 -3.50
C PRO A 518 25.96 -2.48 -1.97
N ILE A 519 26.18 -3.60 -1.27
CA ILE A 519 26.34 -3.61 0.19
C ILE A 519 27.66 -2.91 0.58
N LYS A 520 28.77 -3.23 -0.08
CA LYS A 520 30.07 -2.57 0.17
C LYS A 520 30.00 -1.06 0.02
N ILE A 521 29.30 -0.56 -1.00
CA ILE A 521 29.09 0.86 -1.22
C ILE A 521 28.25 1.48 -0.10
N GLU A 522 27.13 0.87 0.28
CA GLU A 522 26.27 1.47 1.31
C GLU A 522 26.94 1.49 2.69
N ILE A 523 27.81 0.51 3.00
CA ILE A 523 28.68 0.54 4.18
C ILE A 523 29.67 1.72 4.08
N GLY A 524 30.36 1.89 2.95
CA GLY A 524 31.26 3.03 2.76
C GLY A 524 30.56 4.38 2.88
N ARG A 525 29.35 4.51 2.33
CA ARG A 525 28.51 5.71 2.45
C ARG A 525 28.03 5.94 3.89
N THR A 526 27.85 4.88 4.68
CA THR A 526 27.63 4.97 6.13
C THR A 526 28.84 5.60 6.82
N ILE A 527 30.08 5.19 6.49
CA ILE A 527 31.28 5.83 7.04
C ILE A 527 31.41 7.29 6.60
N CYS A 528 31.07 7.60 5.34
CA CYS A 528 31.04 8.99 4.85
C CYS A 528 30.06 9.86 5.65
N ALA A 529 28.86 9.35 5.95
CA ALA A 529 27.86 10.04 6.78
C ALA A 529 28.36 10.27 8.22
N ILE A 530 29.08 9.32 8.81
CA ILE A 530 29.74 9.46 10.12
C ILE A 530 30.77 10.59 10.07
N CYS A 531 31.71 10.55 9.13
CA CYS A 531 32.79 11.54 9.01
C CYS A 531 32.26 12.96 8.80
N ARG A 532 31.23 13.12 7.96
CA ARG A 532 30.55 14.41 7.76
C ARG A 532 29.92 14.94 9.03
N SER A 533 29.13 14.11 9.73
CA SER A 533 28.39 14.54 10.92
C SER A 533 29.33 14.88 12.09
N ILE A 534 30.42 14.13 12.27
CA ILE A 534 31.48 14.45 13.24
C ILE A 534 32.13 15.79 12.89
N SER A 535 32.51 16.00 11.62
CA SER A 535 33.14 17.26 11.21
C SER A 535 32.19 18.47 11.32
N GLN A 536 30.90 18.29 11.04
CA GLN A 536 29.87 19.31 11.20
C GLN A 536 29.62 19.64 12.68
N ARG A 537 29.50 18.63 13.56
CA ARG A 537 29.34 18.82 15.02
C ARG A 537 30.56 19.53 15.62
N ARG A 538 31.77 19.22 15.15
CA ARG A 538 33.03 19.91 15.52
C ARG A 538 33.07 21.39 15.15
N GLN A 539 32.31 21.82 14.14
CA GLN A 539 32.21 23.23 13.72
C GLN A 539 31.17 24.01 14.53
N GLN A 540 30.41 23.36 15.42
CA GLN A 540 29.46 24.00 16.32
C GLN A 540 30.15 24.40 17.63
N ASN A 541 29.85 25.60 18.13
CA ASN A 541 30.46 26.12 19.35
C ASN A 541 29.79 25.52 20.59
N GLY A 542 30.57 24.88 21.46
CA GLY A 542 30.14 24.38 22.77
C GLY A 542 31.17 23.43 23.39
N THR A 543 31.44 23.56 24.69
CA THR A 543 32.41 22.70 25.40
C THR A 543 31.96 21.24 25.41
N ASP A 544 30.70 21.01 25.72
CA ASP A 544 30.15 19.66 25.91
C ASP A 544 30.07 18.93 24.57
N LEU A 545 29.69 19.64 23.50
CA LEU A 545 29.74 19.16 22.12
C LEU A 545 31.17 18.77 21.70
N ALA A 546 32.18 19.52 22.12
CA ALA A 546 33.58 19.19 21.80
C ALA A 546 34.03 17.90 22.52
N VAL A 547 33.59 17.66 23.76
CA VAL A 547 33.84 16.42 24.50
C VAL A 547 33.11 15.24 23.84
N GLU A 548 31.82 15.37 23.51
CA GLU A 548 31.05 14.36 22.77
C GLU A 548 31.75 13.97 21.46
N VAL A 549 32.14 14.97 20.64
CA VAL A 549 32.84 14.78 19.37
C VAL A 549 34.18 14.07 19.58
N SER A 550 34.92 14.42 20.64
CA SER A 550 36.18 13.76 20.97
C SER A 550 35.98 12.28 21.29
N ILE A 551 35.02 11.94 22.16
CA ILE A 551 34.70 10.56 22.56
C ILE A 551 34.27 9.72 21.34
N VAL A 552 33.37 10.24 20.50
CA VAL A 552 32.89 9.53 19.31
C VAL A 552 34.00 9.36 18.26
N SER A 553 34.85 10.38 18.07
CA SER A 553 36.00 10.29 17.16
C SER A 553 37.05 9.30 17.66
N GLU A 554 37.28 9.25 18.97
CA GLU A 554 38.21 8.32 19.59
C GLU A 554 37.71 6.87 19.43
N ARG A 555 36.43 6.59 19.74
CA ARG A 555 35.82 5.27 19.50
C ARG A 555 35.85 4.88 18.03
N LEU A 556 35.55 5.81 17.12
CA LEU A 556 35.58 5.57 15.69
C LEU A 556 36.94 5.06 15.24
N TYR A 557 38.03 5.75 15.59
CA TYR A 557 39.35 5.43 15.05
C TYR A 557 40.17 4.42 15.89
N LYS A 558 40.02 4.39 17.23
CA LYS A 558 40.76 3.44 18.07
C LYS A 558 40.18 2.03 18.07
N LEU A 559 38.86 1.87 17.92
CA LEU A 559 38.22 0.54 17.87
C LEU A 559 38.11 -0.02 16.44
N HIS A 560 38.30 0.82 15.42
CA HIS A 560 38.09 0.44 14.01
C HIS A 560 39.24 0.95 13.13
N GLU A 561 40.42 0.36 13.28
CA GLU A 561 41.61 0.79 12.53
C GLU A 561 41.43 0.66 11.00
N ASP A 562 40.54 -0.23 10.54
CA ASP A 562 40.21 -0.50 9.14
C ASP A 562 39.00 0.30 8.60
N VAL A 563 38.46 1.24 9.37
CA VAL A 563 37.26 2.02 9.02
C VAL A 563 37.38 2.83 7.71
N ALA A 564 38.59 3.07 7.23
CA ALA A 564 38.83 3.73 5.94
C ALA A 564 38.73 2.79 4.72
N LEU A 565 38.81 1.46 4.90
CA LEU A 565 38.81 0.50 3.79
C LEU A 565 37.53 0.56 2.93
N PRO A 566 36.30 0.68 3.50
CA PRO A 566 35.09 0.88 2.69
C PRO A 566 35.14 2.14 1.82
N ILE A 567 35.75 3.23 2.31
CA ILE A 567 35.88 4.48 1.55
C ILE A 567 36.93 4.34 0.45
N GLY A 568 38.02 3.62 0.70
CA GLY A 568 38.98 3.24 -0.34
C GLY A 568 38.33 2.46 -1.48
N ALA A 569 37.41 1.55 -1.17
CA ALA A 569 36.64 0.82 -2.19
C ALA A 569 35.69 1.74 -2.99
N MET A 570 35.04 2.72 -2.35
CA MET A 570 34.20 3.72 -3.03
C MET A 570 34.98 4.59 -4.02
N VAL A 571 36.23 4.91 -3.71
CA VAL A 571 37.15 5.63 -4.61
C VAL A 571 37.68 4.73 -5.72
N ALA A 572 37.91 3.44 -5.43
CA ALA A 572 38.51 2.48 -6.37
C ALA A 572 37.54 1.86 -7.38
N GLN A 573 36.22 1.90 -7.15
CA GLN A 573 35.21 1.53 -8.16
C GLN A 573 35.02 2.65 -9.20
N THR A 574 34.59 2.31 -10.41
CA THR A 574 34.44 3.23 -11.55
C THR A 574 33.01 3.36 -12.08
N GLU A 575 32.06 2.60 -11.52
CA GLU A 575 30.67 2.50 -12.00
C GLU A 575 29.81 3.68 -11.54
N TRP A 576 30.06 4.21 -10.34
CA TRP A 576 29.32 5.34 -9.77
C TRP A 576 30.26 6.52 -9.46
N PRO A 577 30.43 7.47 -10.41
CA PRO A 577 31.27 8.65 -10.22
C PRO A 577 30.93 9.48 -8.98
N VAL A 578 29.64 9.63 -8.63
CA VAL A 578 29.19 10.39 -7.45
C VAL A 578 29.66 9.74 -6.14
N VAL A 579 29.73 8.42 -6.10
CA VAL A 579 30.22 7.63 -4.95
C VAL A 579 31.72 7.82 -4.75
N GLN A 580 32.50 7.97 -5.84
CA GLN A 580 33.92 8.33 -5.76
C GLN A 580 34.12 9.70 -5.12
N SER A 581 33.39 10.73 -5.57
CA SER A 581 33.48 12.10 -5.02
C SER A 581 33.08 12.16 -3.55
N GLU A 582 32.05 11.40 -3.17
CA GLU A 582 31.64 11.22 -1.78
C GLU A 582 32.76 10.59 -0.93
N GLY A 583 33.46 9.59 -1.48
CA GLY A 583 34.61 8.95 -0.83
C GLY A 583 35.84 9.86 -0.72
N TRP A 584 36.19 10.60 -1.77
CA TRP A 584 37.30 11.57 -1.74
C TRP A 584 37.13 12.61 -0.65
N PHE A 585 35.94 13.20 -0.56
CA PHE A 585 35.60 14.17 0.49
C PHE A 585 35.71 13.56 1.90
N ALA A 586 35.25 12.32 2.09
CA ALA A 586 35.33 11.64 3.39
C ALA A 586 36.78 11.30 3.80
N LEU A 587 37.62 10.82 2.88
CA LEU A 587 39.05 10.61 3.15
C LEU A 587 39.76 11.92 3.54
N ALA A 588 39.45 13.02 2.87
CA ALA A 588 39.97 14.35 3.21
C ALA A 588 39.55 14.80 4.62
N LEU A 589 38.29 14.58 5.01
CA LEU A 589 37.81 14.86 6.37
C LEU A 589 38.54 14.01 7.43
N MET A 590 38.75 12.71 7.19
CA MET A 590 39.48 11.83 8.11
C MET A 590 40.94 12.28 8.27
N ALA A 591 41.62 12.52 7.15
CA ALA A 591 43.01 12.97 7.10
C ALA A 591 43.24 14.35 7.74
N SER A 592 42.19 15.14 7.99
CA SER A 592 42.28 16.39 8.76
C SER A 592 42.61 16.19 10.25
N THR A 593 42.58 14.95 10.76
CA THR A 593 42.81 14.61 12.18
C THR A 593 43.93 13.60 12.37
N GLN A 594 44.59 13.63 13.53
CA GLN A 594 45.68 12.69 13.84
C GLN A 594 45.22 11.23 13.75
N LEU A 595 44.12 10.88 14.44
CA LEU A 595 43.61 9.50 14.47
C LEU A 595 43.02 9.08 13.11
N GLY A 596 42.30 9.96 12.42
CA GLY A 596 41.76 9.66 11.10
C GLY A 596 42.85 9.51 10.03
N SER A 597 43.98 10.22 10.14
CA SER A 597 45.11 10.05 9.22
C SER A 597 45.73 8.65 9.31
N LEU A 598 45.82 8.06 10.51
CA LEU A 598 46.29 6.68 10.72
C LEU A 598 45.36 5.66 10.03
N ALA A 599 44.04 5.83 10.13
CA ALA A 599 43.07 4.97 9.45
C ALA A 599 43.14 5.11 7.92
N VAL A 600 43.23 6.36 7.41
CA VAL A 600 43.39 6.63 5.97
C VAL A 600 44.63 5.92 5.40
N VAL A 601 45.76 5.93 6.12
CA VAL A 601 46.98 5.22 5.68
C VAL A 601 46.74 3.72 5.48
N LYS A 602 45.89 3.07 6.28
CA LYS A 602 45.52 1.66 6.04
C LYS A 602 44.80 1.47 4.71
N SER A 603 43.87 2.37 4.36
CA SER A 603 43.23 2.36 3.03
C SER A 603 44.23 2.59 1.90
N LEU A 604 45.24 3.43 2.11
CA LEU A 604 46.32 3.65 1.16
C LEU A 604 47.30 2.47 1.05
N GLN A 605 47.25 1.45 1.92
CA GLN A 605 48.08 0.24 1.75
C GLN A 605 47.81 -0.43 0.39
N SER A 606 46.54 -0.43 -0.05
CA SER A 606 46.15 -0.80 -1.41
C SER A 606 46.86 0.07 -2.46
N MET A 607 47.71 -0.55 -3.29
CA MET A 607 48.42 0.14 -4.37
C MET A 607 47.45 0.82 -5.34
N LYS A 608 46.27 0.23 -5.59
CA LYS A 608 45.23 0.84 -6.43
C LYS A 608 44.73 2.16 -5.84
N VAL A 609 44.46 2.21 -4.53
CA VAL A 609 43.98 3.45 -3.87
C VAL A 609 45.10 4.49 -3.82
N PHE A 610 46.34 4.09 -3.49
CA PHE A 610 47.49 5.01 -3.47
C PHE A 610 47.78 5.61 -4.86
N GLN A 611 47.74 4.81 -5.92
CA GLN A 611 47.91 5.31 -7.28
C GLN A 611 46.77 6.26 -7.68
N LEU A 612 45.52 5.94 -7.32
CA LEU A 612 44.38 6.84 -7.57
C LEU A 612 44.52 8.20 -6.87
N VAL A 613 45.17 8.29 -5.69
CA VAL A 613 45.50 9.60 -5.08
C VAL A 613 46.44 10.38 -5.99
N ILE A 614 47.54 9.76 -6.43
CA ILE A 614 48.54 10.41 -7.30
C ILE A 614 47.87 10.86 -8.61
N ASP A 615 47.13 9.99 -9.28
CA ASP A 615 46.48 10.25 -10.56
C ASP A 615 45.42 11.37 -10.44
N THR A 616 44.66 11.38 -9.34
CA THR A 616 43.63 12.41 -9.10
C THR A 616 44.22 13.77 -8.77
N VAL A 617 45.35 13.82 -8.04
CA VAL A 617 46.07 15.08 -7.79
C VAL A 617 46.77 15.60 -9.05
N LYS A 618 47.33 14.70 -9.88
CA LYS A 618 47.95 15.04 -11.18
C LYS A 618 46.95 15.26 -12.31
N ALA A 619 45.65 15.07 -12.08
CA ALA A 619 44.62 15.20 -13.11
C ALA A 619 44.60 16.61 -13.73
N VAL A 620 44.89 16.69 -15.03
CA VAL A 620 44.75 17.92 -15.80
C VAL A 620 43.26 18.20 -15.98
N ILE A 621 42.81 19.36 -15.51
CA ILE A 621 41.43 19.84 -15.67
C ILE A 621 41.41 20.66 -16.97
N SER A 622 40.60 20.24 -17.94
CA SER A 622 40.42 20.99 -19.18
C SER A 622 39.91 22.40 -18.92
N GLU A 623 40.36 23.37 -19.72
CA GLU A 623 39.80 24.72 -19.74
C GLU A 623 38.34 24.74 -20.20
N VAL A 624 37.65 25.86 -19.93
CA VAL A 624 36.25 26.04 -20.35
C VAL A 624 36.20 26.26 -21.86
N SER A 625 35.65 25.31 -22.61
CA SER A 625 35.46 25.45 -24.05
C SER A 625 34.24 26.32 -24.38
N ILE A 626 34.33 27.09 -25.47
CA ILE A 626 33.20 27.82 -26.03
C ILE A 626 32.20 26.78 -26.55
N GLY A 627 31.04 26.68 -25.90
CA GLY A 627 30.03 25.67 -26.21
C GLY A 627 30.16 24.35 -25.43
N GLU A 628 30.84 24.32 -24.27
CA GLU A 628 30.86 23.13 -23.40
C GLU A 628 29.44 22.59 -23.15
N SER A 629 29.24 21.28 -23.33
CA SER A 629 27.98 20.64 -23.01
C SER A 629 27.75 20.57 -21.51
N VAL A 630 26.48 20.42 -21.09
CA VAL A 630 26.12 20.26 -19.67
C VAL A 630 26.82 19.05 -19.04
N GLN A 631 27.04 17.98 -19.81
CA GLN A 631 27.76 16.80 -19.36
C GLN A 631 29.26 17.08 -19.16
N GLU A 632 29.95 17.63 -20.16
CA GLU A 632 31.38 17.98 -20.05
C GLU A 632 31.65 18.94 -18.89
N LYS A 633 30.79 19.96 -18.73
CA LYS A 633 30.83 20.88 -17.59
C LYS A 633 30.70 20.15 -16.25
N THR A 634 29.77 19.20 -16.15
CA THR A 634 29.54 18.41 -14.94
C THR A 634 30.74 17.51 -14.63
N GLU A 635 31.30 16.84 -15.62
CA GLU A 635 32.50 16.00 -15.48
C GLU A 635 33.75 16.83 -15.11
N ARG A 636 33.93 18.01 -15.72
CA ARG A 636 35.01 18.95 -15.42
C ARG A 636 34.92 19.47 -13.98
N LEU A 637 33.73 19.89 -13.54
CA LEU A 637 33.50 20.32 -12.16
C LEU A 637 33.67 19.17 -11.15
N LYS A 638 33.31 17.94 -11.50
CA LYS A 638 33.55 16.75 -10.69
C LYS A 638 35.05 16.48 -10.54
N LYS A 639 35.80 16.42 -11.65
CA LYS A 639 37.26 16.23 -11.65
C LYS A 639 37.99 17.30 -10.82
N SER A 640 37.55 18.56 -10.91
CA SER A 640 38.08 19.64 -10.06
C SER A 640 37.87 19.36 -8.58
N LYS A 641 36.62 19.08 -8.16
CA LYS A 641 36.31 18.80 -6.74
C LYS A 641 37.02 17.55 -6.21
N ASP A 642 37.15 16.51 -7.04
CA ASP A 642 37.86 15.28 -6.68
C ASP A 642 39.37 15.57 -6.47
N ARG A 643 39.98 16.37 -7.37
CA ARG A 643 41.37 16.84 -7.26
C ARG A 643 41.59 17.71 -6.01
N ASP A 644 40.70 18.67 -5.75
CA ASP A 644 40.77 19.54 -4.57
C ASP A 644 40.68 18.73 -3.26
N ASN A 645 39.74 17.76 -3.20
CA ASN A 645 39.62 16.86 -2.07
C ASN A 645 40.86 15.95 -1.91
N ALA A 646 41.42 15.44 -3.01
CA ALA A 646 42.65 14.65 -2.98
C ALA A 646 43.87 15.48 -2.51
N ILE A 647 43.97 16.76 -2.89
CA ILE A 647 44.99 17.70 -2.40
C ILE A 647 44.82 17.96 -0.89
N ILE A 648 43.59 18.16 -0.41
CA ILE A 648 43.31 18.34 1.03
C ILE A 648 43.65 17.06 1.82
N LEU A 649 43.33 15.90 1.27
CA LEU A 649 43.71 14.57 1.81
C LEU A 649 45.23 14.45 1.96
N VAL A 650 46.01 14.73 0.91
CA VAL A 650 47.47 14.64 0.96
C VAL A 650 48.06 15.65 1.95
N ASN A 651 47.60 16.90 1.92
CA ASN A 651 48.02 17.91 2.91
C ASN A 651 47.69 17.49 4.35
N GLY A 652 46.53 16.89 4.59
CA GLY A 652 46.14 16.35 5.91
C GLY A 652 47.06 15.23 6.38
N LEU A 653 47.43 14.30 5.49
CA LEU A 653 48.38 13.23 5.76
C LEU A 653 49.78 13.77 6.08
N LEU A 654 50.32 14.68 5.27
CA LEU A 654 51.64 15.25 5.50
C LEU A 654 51.68 16.08 6.80
N LYS A 655 50.63 16.87 7.07
CA LYS A 655 50.53 17.69 8.30
C LYS A 655 50.44 16.87 9.58
N ASN A 656 49.63 15.80 9.59
CA ASN A 656 49.48 14.93 10.77
C ASN A 656 50.61 13.88 10.88
N ASN A 657 51.42 13.72 9.83
CA ASN A 657 52.61 12.85 9.78
C ASN A 657 52.41 11.46 10.45
N PRO A 658 51.43 10.66 9.99
CA PRO A 658 51.12 9.37 10.60
C PRO A 658 52.32 8.42 10.54
N ILE A 659 52.71 7.87 11.69
CA ILE A 659 53.85 6.94 11.85
C ILE A 659 53.72 5.67 11.01
N THR A 660 52.50 5.32 10.60
CA THR A 660 52.20 4.14 9.75
C THR A 660 52.42 4.39 8.26
N LEU A 661 52.64 5.64 7.82
CA LEU A 661 52.91 5.97 6.42
C LEU A 661 54.39 5.67 6.09
N PRO A 662 54.70 4.73 5.19
CA PRO A 662 56.08 4.40 4.84
C PRO A 662 56.82 5.60 4.25
N ASN A 663 58.09 5.81 4.61
CA ASN A 663 58.88 6.97 4.19
C ASN A 663 58.87 7.18 2.67
N ALA A 664 59.10 6.13 1.86
CA ALA A 664 59.06 6.24 0.39
C ALA A 664 57.71 6.72 -0.16
N ARG A 665 56.58 6.42 0.53
CA ARG A 665 55.26 6.96 0.17
C ARG A 665 55.06 8.38 0.67
N ARG A 666 55.66 8.76 1.79
CA ARG A 666 55.68 10.15 2.26
C ARG A 666 56.46 11.03 1.28
N GLU A 667 57.67 10.62 0.89
CA GLU A 667 58.50 11.28 -0.12
C GLU A 667 57.73 11.48 -1.44
N MET A 668 57.10 10.43 -1.98
CA MET A 668 56.25 10.54 -3.18
C MET A 668 55.09 11.54 -3.02
N LEU A 669 54.48 11.66 -1.83
CA LEU A 669 53.42 12.63 -1.56
C LEU A 669 53.94 14.05 -1.36
N GLU A 670 55.14 14.22 -0.80
CA GLU A 670 55.83 15.51 -0.69
C GLU A 670 56.29 16.04 -2.05
N ASP A 671 56.85 15.17 -2.90
CA ASP A 671 57.20 15.47 -4.29
C ASP A 671 55.94 15.89 -5.07
N LEU A 672 54.86 15.11 -4.97
CA LEU A 672 53.56 15.41 -5.56
C LEU A 672 53.01 16.78 -5.14
N MET A 673 53.12 17.14 -3.86
CA MET A 673 52.69 18.45 -3.39
C MET A 673 53.62 19.60 -3.83
N ARG A 674 54.91 19.34 -4.02
CA ARG A 674 55.85 20.30 -4.63
C ARG A 674 55.54 20.53 -6.11
N ASP A 675 55.20 19.49 -6.87
CA ASP A 675 54.71 19.62 -8.26
C ASP A 675 53.46 20.51 -8.33
N VAL A 676 52.48 20.24 -7.47
CA VAL A 676 51.23 21.02 -7.37
C VAL A 676 51.51 22.48 -7.03
N ALA A 677 52.34 22.75 -6.02
CA ALA A 677 52.72 24.11 -5.65
C ALA A 677 53.43 24.85 -6.79
N GLY A 678 54.30 24.16 -7.55
CA GLY A 678 54.94 24.69 -8.76
C GLY A 678 53.93 25.10 -9.84
N THR A 679 52.86 24.31 -10.06
CA THR A 679 51.80 24.68 -11.02
C THR A 679 51.01 25.92 -10.60
N TYR A 680 50.78 26.12 -9.30
CA TYR A 680 50.14 27.35 -8.76
C TYR A 680 51.05 28.58 -8.70
N GLN A 681 52.37 28.42 -8.89
CA GLN A 681 53.32 29.54 -9.02
C GLN A 681 53.60 29.93 -10.48
N ALA A 682 53.32 29.02 -11.42
CA ALA A 682 53.46 29.23 -12.85
C ALA A 682 52.17 29.71 -13.55
N SER A 683 51.04 29.69 -12.84
CA SER A 683 49.74 30.23 -13.27
C SER A 683 49.44 31.59 -12.61
#